data_AF-A0A819QF55-F1
#
_entry.id   AF-A0A819QF55-F1
#
_cell.length_a   1.000
_cell.length_b   1.000
_cell.length_c   1.000
_cell.angle_alpha   90.00
_cell.angle_beta   90.00
_cell.angle_gamma   90.00
#
_symmetry.space_group_name_H-M   'P 1'
#
loop_
_entity.id
_entity.type
_entity.pdbx_description
1 polymer ?
#
loop_
_entity_poly.entity_id
_entity_poly.type
_entity_poly.pdbx_seq_one_letter_code
_entity_poly.pdbx_strand_id
1 'polypeptide(L)'
;DTNESRSTSTFKIIGLIWIVIETNLVAGNIFGFGSLFSVLPHYGIYESRCKIISEKIISNDTKTITKDCRGQIDEYQFAFALGIGFYNLPAVVVGMIADFFGPRSLKMIAIVFHLISWFSLAFLKPGYDWLILSHTIFSSLAGMCVLLSSFSISANFTKTRGLVTALISGAQIGGSVWYANFQILIEKNWISLSTLAFIWASFSILMFGSAMLFLNWHSKCANVSNKRKLSTNEDVAISTSDDSLARHLTDPIFVVVTLFLSCLLLTVAYLPVVWFPWVLHLTGHNLHLANRFTFAYNMSAILSIFIAPICGLIIDYKADQGRSQRMLNISILQTITWLATIILCIVCMFRSIAAPIAAILIFLFSRTMLVAGCQAVITTRFPPQYIGSLLGVMWTTAGIVSFVTYGLTRLATNPIYAWRNADPSSSLSINVPSENRTERVVYISLPSIFSRDKISSSSPSCKNCFHFRTIKGGSRMLIDPCGEPDCVPIIKSPNLQEIEPTEKYDFEQCGIFDKKDNSIVNKALQLKVSTSVKNTLRPAEYPWLVRIESRSDIFSRTVTLCAGTLIHPQWIITAAHCMFDTKKNSPYATNGITLYMGHYDRSTISLNEHVAKPILYLIHPKFRLSILSPAPIHDIALIKLEKPVPLSHSIGIACLPERTDKLADGTLAFTAGWGHSSPDSTAVNIPRKARLKVAPKSCRNLMINHKLHICGRNDRGNNICSGDSGAGLMIRAGIKLNRNRTQWKWYIFGVASYGLEECSQNVNHDNAFASVSTDIDWIDEVIDNY
;
A
#
# COMPACT_ATOMS: atom_id res chain seq x y z
N ASP A 1 61.86 16.66 0.47
CA ASP A 1 62.25 17.80 -0.40
C ASP A 1 62.60 17.25 -1.78
N THR A 2 62.15 17.77 -2.93
CA THR A 2 61.64 19.12 -3.26
C THR A 2 60.55 19.13 -4.37
N ASN A 3 59.41 18.43 -4.25
CA ASN A 3 58.32 18.56 -5.26
C ASN A 3 56.87 18.54 -4.74
N GLU A 4 56.66 18.38 -3.43
CA GLU A 4 55.33 18.03 -2.88
C GLU A 4 54.53 19.19 -2.29
N SER A 5 55.06 20.43 -2.27
CA SER A 5 54.53 21.49 -1.38
C SER A 5 53.43 22.40 -1.97
N ARG A 6 53.22 22.46 -3.30
CA ARG A 6 52.20 23.34 -3.93
C ARG A 6 50.90 22.67 -4.37
N SER A 7 50.82 21.33 -4.41
CA SER A 7 49.60 20.59 -4.79
C SER A 7 48.58 20.44 -3.63
N THR A 8 49.02 20.71 -2.40
CA THR A 8 48.45 20.07 -1.20
C THR A 8 47.13 20.63 -0.67
N SER A 9 46.76 21.89 -0.96
CA SER A 9 45.52 22.48 -0.42
C SER A 9 44.30 22.06 -1.25
N THR A 10 44.33 22.33 -2.56
CA THR A 10 43.24 21.98 -3.48
C THR A 10 42.97 20.48 -3.51
N PHE A 11 44.02 19.65 -3.50
CA PHE A 11 43.87 18.20 -3.47
C PHE A 11 43.18 17.70 -2.18
N LYS A 12 43.49 18.28 -1.01
CA LYS A 12 42.79 17.98 0.26
C LYS A 12 41.32 18.38 0.23
N ILE A 13 40.99 19.52 -0.39
CA ILE A 13 39.60 19.99 -0.52
C ILE A 13 38.80 19.08 -1.46
N ILE A 14 39.37 18.70 -2.61
CA ILE A 14 38.72 17.76 -3.55
C ILE A 14 38.48 16.39 -2.87
N GLY A 15 39.49 15.86 -2.17
CA GLY A 15 39.35 14.61 -1.42
C GLY A 15 38.29 14.69 -0.31
N LEU A 16 38.17 15.82 0.38
CA LEU A 16 37.11 16.05 1.36
C LEU A 16 35.71 16.07 0.72
N ILE A 17 35.51 16.83 -0.36
CA ILE A 17 34.22 16.90 -1.08
C ILE A 17 33.78 15.51 -1.51
N TRP A 18 34.70 14.75 -2.11
CA TRP A 18 34.41 13.40 -2.57
C TRP A 18 33.99 12.46 -1.43
N ILE A 19 34.68 12.53 -0.30
CA ILE A 19 34.40 11.67 0.86
C ILE A 19 33.12 12.07 1.59
N VAL A 20 32.73 13.34 1.55
CA VAL A 20 31.39 13.79 1.98
C VAL A 20 30.30 13.16 1.11
N ILE A 21 30.49 13.13 -0.23
CA ILE A 21 29.57 12.48 -1.16
C ILE A 21 29.48 10.96 -0.89
N GLU A 22 30.60 10.25 -0.76
CA GLU A 22 30.60 8.81 -0.43
C GLU A 22 29.93 8.49 0.90
N THR A 23 30.21 9.30 1.93
CA THR A 23 29.63 9.11 3.26
C THR A 23 28.12 9.30 3.21
N ASN A 24 27.62 10.22 2.36
CA ASN A 24 26.18 10.36 2.13
C ASN A 24 25.57 9.18 1.35
N LEU A 25 26.22 8.71 0.28
CA LEU A 25 25.70 7.61 -0.55
C LEU A 25 25.71 6.24 0.14
N VAL A 26 26.64 6.02 1.09
CA VAL A 26 26.92 4.69 1.67
C VAL A 26 26.81 4.66 3.19
N ALA A 27 27.43 5.60 3.92
CA ALA A 27 27.46 5.52 5.39
C ALA A 27 26.10 5.78 6.04
N GLY A 28 25.21 6.51 5.39
CA GLY A 28 23.89 6.87 5.91
C GLY A 28 22.71 6.06 5.38
N ASN A 29 22.91 5.26 4.34
CA ASN A 29 21.80 4.76 3.53
C ASN A 29 20.81 3.91 4.35
N ILE A 30 21.30 2.98 5.16
CA ILE A 30 20.49 1.98 5.87
C ILE A 30 19.43 2.61 6.76
N PHE A 31 19.70 3.79 7.35
CA PHE A 31 18.73 4.50 8.21
C PHE A 31 17.46 4.93 7.46
N GLY A 32 17.47 4.95 6.12
CA GLY A 32 16.30 5.21 5.28
C GLY A 32 15.54 3.96 4.81
N PHE A 33 16.04 2.75 5.09
CA PHE A 33 15.54 1.49 4.49
C PHE A 33 14.04 1.24 4.71
N GLY A 34 13.46 1.77 5.81
CA GLY A 34 12.02 1.73 6.06
C GLY A 34 11.14 2.32 4.94
N SER A 35 11.67 3.21 4.09
CA SER A 35 10.96 3.70 2.89
C SER A 35 10.66 2.59 1.86
N LEU A 36 11.43 1.50 1.83
CA LEU A 36 11.15 0.38 0.94
C LEU A 36 9.99 -0.52 1.43
N PHE A 37 9.45 -0.32 2.63
CA PHE A 37 8.40 -1.18 3.17
C PHE A 37 7.06 -1.06 2.39
N SER A 38 6.82 0.04 1.67
CA SER A 38 5.70 0.14 0.71
C SER A 38 5.98 -0.61 -0.60
N VAL A 39 7.24 -0.69 -1.00
CA VAL A 39 7.68 -1.21 -2.31
C VAL A 39 7.85 -2.73 -2.28
N LEU A 40 8.52 -3.28 -1.26
CA LEU A 40 8.85 -4.71 -1.17
C LEU A 40 7.65 -5.66 -1.28
N PRO A 41 6.45 -5.37 -0.74
CA PRO A 41 5.26 -6.19 -0.97
C PRO A 41 4.86 -6.34 -2.45
N HIS A 42 5.13 -5.34 -3.31
CA HIS A 42 4.85 -5.42 -4.75
C HIS A 42 5.74 -6.44 -5.47
N TYR A 43 6.86 -6.84 -4.86
CA TYR A 43 7.79 -7.84 -5.35
C TYR A 43 7.57 -9.23 -4.70
N GLY A 44 6.46 -9.45 -3.97
CA GLY A 44 6.09 -10.75 -3.38
C GLY A 44 6.96 -11.19 -2.19
N ILE A 45 7.75 -10.29 -1.63
CA ILE A 45 8.75 -10.61 -0.60
C ILE A 45 8.08 -10.86 0.75
N TYR A 46 8.50 -11.91 1.46
CA TYR A 46 7.95 -12.34 2.75
C TYR A 46 6.42 -12.57 2.71
N GLU A 47 5.81 -12.77 1.53
CA GLU A 47 4.35 -13.00 1.44
C GLU A 47 3.93 -14.29 2.19
N SER A 48 4.85 -15.26 2.28
CA SER A 48 4.72 -16.48 3.11
C SER A 48 4.52 -16.22 4.61
N ARG A 49 4.86 -15.02 5.10
CA ARG A 49 4.70 -14.61 6.50
C ARG A 49 3.35 -13.97 6.80
N CYS A 50 2.53 -13.73 5.78
CA CYS A 50 1.15 -13.31 5.95
C CYS A 50 0.28 -14.50 6.41
N LYS A 51 -0.19 -14.48 7.67
CA LYS A 51 -1.03 -15.56 8.24
C LYS A 51 -2.47 -15.42 7.81
N ILE A 52 -3.16 -16.54 7.60
CA ILE A 52 -4.60 -16.53 7.32
C ILE A 52 -5.36 -16.44 8.67
N ILE A 53 -5.90 -15.27 9.04
CA ILE A 53 -6.64 -15.06 10.30
C ILE A 53 -7.99 -15.78 10.26
N SER A 54 -8.71 -15.57 9.17
CA SER A 54 -9.97 -16.23 8.91
C SER A 54 -9.87 -16.89 7.55
N GLU A 55 -10.11 -18.19 7.54
CA GLU A 55 -10.27 -18.99 6.33
C GLU A 55 -11.76 -19.32 6.25
N LYS A 56 -12.56 -18.34 5.83
CA LYS A 56 -14.01 -18.47 5.88
C LYS A 56 -14.45 -19.32 4.68
N ILE A 57 -14.85 -20.55 4.94
CA ILE A 57 -15.48 -21.44 3.95
C ILE A 57 -16.93 -20.99 3.83
N ILE A 58 -17.20 -20.06 2.91
CA ILE A 58 -18.52 -19.43 2.77
C ILE A 58 -19.49 -20.31 1.96
N SER A 59 -18.99 -21.10 1.01
CA SER A 59 -19.53 -22.41 0.58
C SER A 59 -18.49 -23.12 -0.32
N ASN A 60 -18.89 -24.12 -1.13
CA ASN A 60 -18.05 -25.28 -1.48
C ASN A 60 -16.62 -25.01 -1.96
N ASP A 61 -16.38 -24.02 -2.84
CA ASP A 61 -15.11 -23.91 -3.59
C ASP A 61 -14.38 -22.54 -3.50
N THR A 62 -14.78 -21.62 -2.61
CA THR A 62 -13.97 -20.41 -2.33
C THR A 62 -13.74 -20.17 -0.84
N LYS A 63 -12.45 -20.14 -0.47
CA LYS A 63 -11.95 -19.71 0.84
C LYS A 63 -11.67 -18.21 0.80
N THR A 64 -12.34 -17.41 1.62
CA THR A 64 -11.89 -16.03 1.86
C THR A 64 -10.68 -16.09 2.79
N ILE A 65 -9.51 -15.70 2.29
CA ILE A 65 -8.25 -15.71 3.03
C ILE A 65 -8.00 -14.30 3.58
N THR A 66 -8.37 -14.05 4.84
CA THR A 66 -8.04 -12.79 5.51
C THR A 66 -6.57 -12.83 5.94
N LYS A 67 -5.66 -12.26 5.13
CA LYS A 67 -4.21 -12.26 5.43
C LYS A 67 -3.85 -11.21 6.50
N ASP A 68 -3.39 -11.63 7.68
CA ASP A 68 -2.58 -10.81 8.59
C ASP A 68 -1.16 -10.73 8.07
N CYS A 69 -0.82 -9.63 7.39
CA CYS A 69 0.55 -9.35 7.00
C CYS A 69 1.35 -8.64 8.10
N ARG A 70 0.90 -8.62 9.37
CA ARG A 70 1.73 -8.18 10.51
C ARG A 70 3.07 -8.93 10.54
N GLY A 71 3.06 -10.25 10.35
CA GLY A 71 4.30 -11.04 10.28
C GLY A 71 5.25 -10.66 9.15
N GLN A 72 4.73 -10.17 8.02
CA GLN A 72 5.53 -9.63 6.91
C GLN A 72 6.18 -8.29 7.30
N ILE A 73 5.42 -7.41 7.96
CA ILE A 73 5.92 -6.12 8.46
C ILE A 73 6.93 -6.31 9.60
N ASP A 74 6.70 -7.26 10.50
CA ASP A 74 7.62 -7.60 11.59
C ASP A 74 8.97 -8.11 11.05
N GLU A 75 8.99 -8.86 9.95
CA GLU A 75 10.23 -9.32 9.29
C GLU A 75 10.99 -8.17 8.61
N TYR A 76 10.30 -7.23 7.95
CA TYR A 76 10.93 -6.01 7.45
C TYR A 76 11.53 -5.15 8.58
N GLN A 77 10.80 -5.01 9.69
CA GLN A 77 11.28 -4.30 10.88
C GLN A 77 12.45 -5.02 11.55
N PHE A 78 12.42 -6.36 11.59
CA PHE A 78 13.52 -7.17 12.09
C PHE A 78 14.77 -7.02 11.23
N ALA A 79 14.66 -7.11 9.90
CA ALA A 79 15.78 -6.90 8.98
C ALA A 79 16.41 -5.50 9.11
N PHE A 80 15.59 -4.46 9.31
CA PHE A 80 16.04 -3.10 9.57
C PHE A 80 16.74 -2.96 10.92
N ALA A 81 16.15 -3.49 11.99
CA ALA A 81 16.73 -3.47 13.34
C ALA A 81 18.05 -4.27 13.40
N LEU A 82 18.13 -5.41 12.71
CA LEU A 82 19.34 -6.20 12.53
C LEU A 82 20.40 -5.39 11.79
N GLY A 83 20.02 -4.70 10.69
CA GLY A 83 20.89 -3.74 10.01
C GLY A 83 21.45 -2.68 10.95
N ILE A 84 20.63 -2.02 11.77
CA ILE A 84 21.11 -1.03 12.77
C ILE A 84 22.03 -1.69 13.82
N GLY A 85 21.75 -2.93 14.22
CA GLY A 85 22.61 -3.71 15.11
C GLY A 85 24.00 -3.95 14.50
N PHE A 86 24.06 -4.41 13.25
CA PHE A 86 25.31 -4.63 12.49
C PHE A 86 26.03 -3.34 12.09
N TYR A 87 25.37 -2.18 12.16
CA TYR A 87 26.03 -0.88 12.01
C TYR A 87 26.81 -0.51 13.28
N ASN A 88 26.18 -0.68 14.45
CA ASN A 88 26.71 -0.17 15.72
C ASN A 88 27.54 -1.19 16.51
N LEU A 89 27.11 -2.44 16.62
CA LEU A 89 27.79 -3.44 17.47
C LEU A 89 29.20 -3.80 16.98
N PRO A 90 29.45 -4.00 15.67
CA PRO A 90 30.80 -4.27 15.16
C PRO A 90 31.71 -3.03 15.15
N ALA A 91 31.19 -1.83 15.46
CA ALA A 91 31.92 -0.57 15.33
C ALA A 91 33.26 -0.55 16.07
N VAL A 92 33.35 -1.15 17.25
CA VAL A 92 34.62 -1.32 17.98
C VAL A 92 35.65 -2.13 17.19
N VAL A 93 35.26 -3.25 16.58
CA VAL A 93 36.15 -4.10 15.76
C VAL A 93 36.55 -3.37 14.48
N VAL A 94 35.59 -2.74 13.79
CA VAL A 94 35.82 -1.90 12.61
C VAL A 94 36.79 -0.75 12.93
N GLY A 95 36.66 -0.15 14.10
CA GLY A 95 37.54 0.90 14.62
C GLY A 95 38.97 0.43 14.90
N MET A 96 39.13 -0.73 15.54
CA MET A 96 40.44 -1.35 15.77
C MET A 96 41.13 -1.74 14.45
N ILE A 97 40.37 -2.23 13.47
CA ILE A 97 40.88 -2.48 12.11
C ILE A 97 41.36 -1.17 11.46
N ALA A 98 40.60 -0.08 11.60
CA ALA A 98 40.98 1.25 11.10
C ALA A 98 42.33 1.73 11.67
N ASP A 99 42.51 1.63 12.98
CA ASP A 99 43.71 2.10 13.70
C ASP A 99 44.93 1.18 13.52
N PHE A 100 44.74 -0.05 13.01
CA PHE A 100 45.81 -1.04 12.82
C PHE A 100 46.27 -1.18 11.36
N PHE A 101 45.32 -1.30 10.43
CA PHE A 101 45.56 -1.48 9.00
C PHE A 101 45.43 -0.18 8.18
N GLY A 102 44.90 0.89 8.76
CA GLY A 102 44.72 2.19 8.11
C GLY A 102 43.41 2.31 7.32
N PRO A 103 43.00 3.56 6.99
CA PRO A 103 41.68 3.84 6.42
C PRO A 103 41.48 3.28 5.00
N ARG A 104 42.55 3.20 4.19
CA ARG A 104 42.47 2.63 2.83
C ARG A 104 42.11 1.13 2.86
N SER A 105 42.73 0.37 3.76
CA SER A 105 42.42 -1.05 3.98
C SER A 105 40.96 -1.23 4.39
N LEU A 106 40.47 -0.37 5.29
CA LEU A 106 39.07 -0.40 5.72
C LEU A 106 38.09 -0.02 4.59
N LYS A 107 38.44 0.94 3.73
CA LYS A 107 37.62 1.30 2.56
C LYS A 107 37.58 0.15 1.53
N MET A 108 38.65 -0.63 1.35
CA MET A 108 38.63 -1.85 0.52
C MET A 108 37.64 -2.90 1.05
N ILE A 109 37.63 -3.12 2.37
CA ILE A 109 36.64 -3.99 3.03
C ILE A 109 35.21 -3.47 2.81
N ALA A 110 35.02 -2.15 2.94
CA ALA A 110 33.72 -1.50 2.70
C ALA A 110 33.19 -1.73 1.27
N ILE A 111 34.06 -1.67 0.25
CA ILE A 111 33.72 -1.88 -1.15
C ILE A 111 33.18 -3.31 -1.37
N VAL A 112 33.82 -4.32 -0.77
CA VAL A 112 33.39 -5.72 -0.87
C VAL A 112 32.00 -5.89 -0.23
N PHE A 113 31.78 -5.37 0.98
CA PHE A 113 30.47 -5.42 1.61
C PHE A 113 29.39 -4.64 0.84
N HIS A 114 29.73 -3.48 0.25
CA HIS A 114 28.80 -2.72 -0.58
C HIS A 114 28.37 -3.51 -1.82
N LEU A 115 29.30 -4.17 -2.51
CA LEU A 115 28.98 -5.05 -3.65
C LEU A 115 28.06 -6.20 -3.23
N ILE A 116 28.41 -6.95 -2.18
CA ILE A 116 27.58 -8.08 -1.70
C ILE A 116 26.17 -7.60 -1.33
N SER A 117 26.07 -6.46 -0.64
CA SER A 117 24.80 -5.85 -0.27
C SER A 117 23.90 -5.52 -1.47
N TRP A 118 24.45 -4.82 -2.47
CA TRP A 118 23.66 -4.35 -3.60
C TRP A 118 23.39 -5.44 -4.64
N PHE A 119 24.27 -6.43 -4.80
CA PHE A 119 23.93 -7.64 -5.55
C PHE A 119 22.83 -8.46 -4.84
N SER A 120 22.83 -8.55 -3.51
CA SER A 120 21.75 -9.23 -2.78
C SER A 120 20.38 -8.59 -3.07
N LEU A 121 20.31 -7.26 -3.14
CA LEU A 121 19.09 -6.55 -3.52
C LEU A 121 18.76 -6.66 -5.01
N ALA A 122 19.77 -6.70 -5.89
CA ALA A 122 19.58 -6.82 -7.34
C ALA A 122 18.97 -8.16 -7.77
N PHE A 123 19.29 -9.23 -7.05
CA PHE A 123 18.74 -10.58 -7.28
C PHE A 123 17.51 -10.90 -6.43
N LEU A 124 16.96 -9.93 -5.69
CA LEU A 124 15.79 -10.14 -4.83
C LEU A 124 14.55 -10.51 -5.64
N LYS A 125 13.96 -11.67 -5.33
CA LYS A 125 12.79 -12.28 -5.96
C LYS A 125 12.00 -13.08 -4.92
N PRO A 126 10.69 -13.36 -5.14
CA PRO A 126 9.90 -14.24 -4.27
C PRO A 126 10.63 -15.57 -4.00
N GLY A 127 10.72 -15.96 -2.72
CA GLY A 127 11.39 -17.18 -2.28
C GLY A 127 12.89 -17.01 -1.99
N TYR A 128 13.49 -15.88 -2.37
CA TYR A 128 14.86 -15.49 -1.98
C TYR A 128 14.84 -14.35 -0.95
N ASP A 129 13.76 -14.23 -0.19
CA ASP A 129 13.47 -13.13 0.74
C ASP A 129 14.59 -12.88 1.76
N TRP A 130 15.35 -13.93 2.13
CA TRP A 130 16.54 -13.86 3.00
C TRP A 130 17.64 -12.94 2.47
N LEU A 131 17.68 -12.65 1.17
CA LEU A 131 18.61 -11.69 0.57
C LEU A 131 18.41 -10.27 1.14
N ILE A 132 17.25 -9.94 1.71
CA ILE A 132 17.06 -8.70 2.47
C ILE A 132 17.96 -8.65 3.70
N LEU A 133 18.10 -9.75 4.46
CA LEU A 133 18.98 -9.80 5.63
C LEU A 133 20.44 -9.66 5.21
N SER A 134 20.84 -10.31 4.11
CA SER A 134 22.16 -10.12 3.50
C SER A 134 22.38 -8.64 3.16
N HIS A 135 21.44 -8.02 2.44
CA HIS A 135 21.50 -6.61 2.06
C HIS A 135 21.60 -5.68 3.28
N THR A 136 20.73 -5.80 4.29
CA THR A 136 20.77 -4.88 5.44
C THR A 136 22.02 -5.04 6.30
N ILE A 137 22.51 -6.27 6.50
CA ILE A 137 23.76 -6.55 7.24
C ILE A 137 24.95 -5.95 6.49
N PHE A 138 25.13 -6.29 5.21
CA PHE A 138 26.30 -5.87 4.45
C PHE A 138 26.27 -4.37 4.09
N SER A 139 25.08 -3.77 3.88
CA SER A 139 24.96 -2.30 3.74
C SER A 139 25.42 -1.58 5.01
N SER A 140 25.06 -2.11 6.18
CA SER A 140 25.48 -1.53 7.46
C SER A 140 26.98 -1.65 7.73
N LEU A 141 27.55 -2.84 7.49
CA LEU A 141 28.99 -3.06 7.62
C LEU A 141 29.78 -2.19 6.64
N ALA A 142 29.35 -2.10 5.38
CA ALA A 142 29.92 -1.18 4.39
C ALA A 142 29.84 0.27 4.88
N GLY A 143 28.66 0.71 5.34
CA GLY A 143 28.43 2.06 5.81
C GLY A 143 29.31 2.46 7.00
N MET A 144 29.47 1.56 7.98
CA MET A 144 30.33 1.84 9.14
C MET A 144 31.83 1.83 8.79
N CYS A 145 32.25 0.94 7.89
CA CYS A 145 33.62 0.95 7.34
C CYS A 145 33.90 2.23 6.54
N VAL A 146 32.95 2.72 5.73
CA VAL A 146 33.04 4.01 5.04
C VAL A 146 33.16 5.15 6.07
N LEU A 147 32.30 5.18 7.08
CA LEU A 147 32.29 6.25 8.09
C LEU A 147 33.64 6.39 8.82
N LEU A 148 34.14 5.29 9.39
CA LEU A 148 35.37 5.33 10.20
C LEU A 148 36.61 5.60 9.35
N SER A 149 36.66 5.12 8.09
CA SER A 149 37.74 5.46 7.16
C SER A 149 37.69 6.93 6.71
N SER A 150 36.50 7.52 6.58
CA SER A 150 36.33 8.95 6.27
C SER A 150 36.86 9.87 7.38
N PHE A 151 36.66 9.53 8.67
CA PHE A 151 37.12 10.39 9.78
C PHE A 151 38.64 10.53 9.88
N SER A 152 39.43 9.60 9.34
CA SER A 152 40.89 9.73 9.31
C SER A 152 41.37 10.99 8.58
N ILE A 153 40.59 11.52 7.62
CA ILE A 153 40.93 12.76 6.91
C ILE A 153 40.76 14.02 7.76
N SER A 154 39.93 14.01 8.81
CA SER A 154 39.85 15.14 9.75
C SER A 154 41.20 15.46 10.38
N ALA A 155 42.09 14.46 10.53
CA ALA A 155 43.45 14.63 11.04
C ALA A 155 44.30 15.57 10.16
N ASN A 156 44.01 15.68 8.86
CA ASN A 156 44.73 16.54 7.92
C ASN A 156 44.39 18.04 8.07
N PHE A 157 43.34 18.37 8.85
CA PHE A 157 42.77 19.71 9.01
C PHE A 157 42.88 20.18 10.46
N THR A 158 44.10 20.35 10.98
CA THR A 158 44.36 20.59 12.41
C THR A 158 43.63 21.78 13.05
N LYS A 159 43.34 22.85 12.28
CA LYS A 159 42.60 24.03 12.77
C LYS A 159 41.08 23.95 12.65
N THR A 160 40.57 23.14 11.73
CA THR A 160 39.14 23.04 11.38
C THR A 160 38.65 21.59 11.49
N ARG A 161 39.20 20.88 12.48
CA ARG A 161 39.01 19.44 12.64
C ARG A 161 37.59 19.11 13.08
N GLY A 162 37.02 19.90 13.99
CA GLY A 162 35.63 19.77 14.41
C GLY A 162 34.68 19.99 13.24
N LEU A 163 34.90 21.05 12.45
CA LEU A 163 34.14 21.35 11.23
C LEU A 163 34.18 20.21 10.20
N VAL A 164 35.36 19.68 9.90
CA VAL A 164 35.51 18.59 8.91
C VAL A 164 34.87 17.30 9.41
N THR A 165 35.07 16.92 10.67
CA THR A 165 34.37 15.77 11.25
C THR A 165 32.86 15.96 11.19
N ALA A 166 32.35 17.10 11.63
CA ALA A 166 30.92 17.35 11.69
C ALA A 166 30.27 17.36 10.30
N LEU A 167 30.96 17.83 9.25
CA LEU A 167 30.47 17.72 7.86
C LEU A 167 30.32 16.26 7.41
N ILE A 168 31.29 15.39 7.75
CA ILE A 168 31.21 13.94 7.50
C ILE A 168 30.05 13.32 8.28
N SER A 169 29.83 13.72 9.53
CA SER A 169 28.67 13.32 10.34
C SER A 169 27.33 13.76 9.73
N GLY A 170 27.26 14.98 9.20
CA GLY A 170 26.08 15.51 8.51
C GLY A 170 25.75 14.72 7.25
N ALA A 171 26.77 14.34 6.48
CA ALA A 171 26.63 13.45 5.34
C ALA A 171 26.11 12.06 5.74
N GLN A 172 26.66 11.47 6.81
CA GLN A 172 26.19 10.20 7.38
C GLN A 172 24.71 10.26 7.74
N ILE A 173 24.24 11.32 8.41
CA ILE A 173 22.82 11.41 8.79
C ILE A 173 21.93 11.65 7.56
N GLY A 174 22.36 12.51 6.64
CA GLY A 174 21.61 12.84 5.43
C GLY A 174 21.48 11.71 4.42
N GLY A 175 22.25 10.61 4.55
CA GLY A 175 22.20 9.49 3.62
C GLY A 175 20.89 8.68 3.65
N SER A 176 20.04 8.84 4.67
CA SER A 176 18.73 8.17 4.74
C SER A 176 17.74 8.63 3.66
N VAL A 177 18.04 9.73 2.95
CA VAL A 177 17.21 10.25 1.85
C VAL A 177 17.11 9.29 0.66
N TRP A 178 18.11 8.44 0.45
CA TRP A 178 18.25 7.68 -0.79
C TRP A 178 17.14 6.63 -1.00
N TYR A 179 16.79 5.84 0.01
CA TYR A 179 15.66 4.90 -0.10
C TYR A 179 14.29 5.58 -0.30
N ALA A 180 14.10 6.81 0.21
CA ALA A 180 12.92 7.59 -0.09
C ALA A 180 12.87 8.03 -1.56
N ASN A 181 14.02 8.39 -2.15
CA ASN A 181 14.10 8.66 -3.60
C ASN A 181 13.86 7.38 -4.42
N PHE A 182 14.41 6.24 -4.01
CA PHE A 182 14.21 4.96 -4.68
C PHE A 182 12.74 4.53 -4.68
N GLN A 183 12.04 4.75 -3.56
CA GLN A 183 10.59 4.57 -3.46
C GLN A 183 9.87 5.36 -4.56
N ILE A 184 10.17 6.66 -4.75
CA ILE A 184 9.53 7.48 -5.79
C ILE A 184 9.81 6.93 -7.20
N LEU A 185 11.06 6.54 -7.48
CA LEU A 185 11.48 6.05 -8.80
C LEU A 185 10.78 4.73 -9.16
N ILE A 186 10.58 3.85 -8.18
CA ILE A 186 9.92 2.57 -8.36
C ILE A 186 8.38 2.75 -8.41
N GLU A 187 7.78 3.52 -7.50
CA GLU A 187 6.33 3.78 -7.49
C GLU A 187 5.83 4.52 -8.75
N LYS A 188 6.70 5.31 -9.40
CA LYS A 188 6.42 5.94 -10.72
C LYS A 188 6.71 5.03 -11.93
N ASN A 189 7.16 3.78 -11.73
CA ASN A 189 7.62 2.86 -12.77
C ASN A 189 8.74 3.46 -13.66
N TRP A 190 9.60 4.33 -13.13
CA TRP A 190 10.73 4.90 -13.88
C TRP A 190 11.92 3.94 -13.92
N ILE A 191 12.20 3.24 -12.82
CA ILE A 191 13.32 2.28 -12.69
C ILE A 191 12.86 1.11 -11.82
N SER A 192 13.24 -0.14 -12.17
CA SER A 192 12.98 -1.32 -11.34
C SER A 192 13.95 -1.42 -10.15
N LEU A 193 13.55 -2.14 -9.09
CA LEU A 193 14.41 -2.37 -7.92
C LEU A 193 15.76 -3.01 -8.29
N SER A 194 15.76 -3.95 -9.24
CA SER A 194 16.98 -4.64 -9.69
C SER A 194 17.93 -3.71 -10.44
N THR A 195 17.43 -2.93 -11.40
CA THR A 195 18.23 -1.95 -12.15
C THR A 195 18.82 -0.90 -11.23
N LEU A 196 18.03 -0.42 -10.27
CA LEU A 196 18.47 0.54 -9.27
C LEU A 196 19.61 -0.04 -8.40
N ALA A 197 19.50 -1.29 -8.00
CA ALA A 197 20.52 -1.96 -7.21
C ALA A 197 21.83 -2.18 -7.99
N PHE A 198 21.78 -2.50 -9.29
CA PHE A 198 22.99 -2.53 -10.15
C PHE A 198 23.64 -1.15 -10.30
N ILE A 199 22.84 -0.09 -10.48
CA ILE A 199 23.35 1.30 -10.47
C ILE A 199 24.07 1.58 -9.15
N TRP A 200 23.47 1.21 -8.01
CA TRP A 200 24.09 1.50 -6.71
C TRP A 200 25.34 0.66 -6.40
N ALA A 201 25.41 -0.58 -6.92
CA ALA A 201 26.62 -1.40 -6.88
C ALA A 201 27.77 -0.76 -7.67
N SER A 202 27.47 -0.05 -8.77
CA SER A 202 28.51 0.59 -9.60
C SER A 202 29.30 1.69 -8.86
N PHE A 203 28.73 2.31 -7.82
CA PHE A 203 29.44 3.27 -6.96
C PHE A 203 30.66 2.66 -6.25
N SER A 204 30.77 1.34 -6.13
CA SER A 204 31.98 0.68 -5.64
C SER A 204 33.23 0.99 -6.49
N ILE A 205 33.08 1.25 -7.79
CA ILE A 205 34.19 1.65 -8.67
C ILE A 205 34.68 3.06 -8.29
N LEU A 206 33.74 3.96 -8.01
CA LEU A 206 34.00 5.32 -7.55
C LEU A 206 34.67 5.34 -6.16
N MET A 207 34.21 4.48 -5.25
CA MET A 207 34.85 4.25 -3.94
C MET A 207 36.26 3.66 -4.05
N PHE A 208 36.50 2.78 -5.02
CA PHE A 208 37.83 2.22 -5.27
C PHE A 208 38.82 3.30 -5.72
N GLY A 209 38.44 4.11 -6.71
CA GLY A 209 39.27 5.21 -7.21
C GLY A 209 39.65 6.20 -6.11
N SER A 210 38.69 6.60 -5.28
CA SER A 210 38.93 7.53 -4.17
C SER A 210 39.86 6.97 -3.09
N ALA A 211 39.71 5.68 -2.76
CA ALA A 211 40.54 5.02 -1.78
C ALA A 211 42.01 4.96 -2.24
N MET A 212 42.25 4.88 -3.54
CA MET A 212 43.59 4.93 -4.10
C MET A 212 44.17 6.35 -4.14
N LEU A 213 43.34 7.37 -4.39
CA LEU A 213 43.77 8.77 -4.55
C LEU A 213 43.90 9.54 -3.24
N PHE A 214 42.95 9.39 -2.30
CA PHE A 214 42.80 10.27 -1.14
C PHE A 214 43.08 9.60 0.22
N LEU A 215 43.19 8.27 0.28
CA LEU A 215 43.45 7.54 1.52
C LEU A 215 44.86 6.91 1.53
N ASN A 216 45.60 7.22 2.59
CA ASN A 216 46.93 6.67 2.80
C ASN A 216 46.87 5.20 3.24
N TRP A 217 47.81 4.40 2.73
CA TRP A 217 48.11 3.08 3.26
C TRP A 217 49.16 3.21 4.36
N HIS A 218 48.78 2.99 5.62
CA HIS A 218 49.74 2.86 6.71
C HIS A 218 49.31 1.72 7.62
N SER A 219 50.14 0.68 7.69
CA SER A 219 49.91 -0.48 8.57
C SER A 219 50.97 -0.50 9.66
N LYS A 220 50.57 -0.80 10.90
CA LYS A 220 51.53 -1.02 11.99
C LYS A 220 52.47 -2.21 11.67
N CYS A 221 52.01 -3.19 10.88
CA CYS A 221 52.81 -4.31 10.37
C CYS A 221 54.05 -3.88 9.57
N ALA A 222 53.95 -2.86 8.70
CA ALA A 222 55.10 -2.41 7.90
C ALA A 222 56.24 -1.83 8.76
N ASN A 223 55.93 -1.33 9.97
CA ASN A 223 56.94 -0.86 10.92
C ASN A 223 57.54 -1.98 11.80
N VAL A 224 56.99 -3.21 11.79
CA VAL A 224 57.59 -4.34 12.53
C VAL A 224 58.83 -4.87 11.79
N SER A 225 58.82 -4.90 10.46
CA SER A 225 60.01 -5.23 9.65
C SER A 225 61.08 -4.13 9.72
N ASN A 226 60.70 -2.85 9.71
CA ASN A 226 61.66 -1.74 9.83
C ASN A 226 62.23 -1.58 11.25
N LYS A 227 61.48 -1.89 12.32
CA LYS A 227 62.03 -1.89 13.69
C LYS A 227 63.16 -2.91 13.93
N ARG A 228 63.27 -3.96 13.11
CA ARG A 228 64.43 -4.88 13.13
C ARG A 228 65.66 -4.40 12.35
N LYS A 229 65.56 -3.32 11.57
CA LYS A 229 66.68 -2.73 10.81
C LYS A 229 67.21 -1.42 11.39
N LEU A 230 66.63 -0.93 12.49
CA LEU A 230 66.98 0.34 13.13
C LEU A 230 67.35 0.17 14.61
N SER A 231 68.03 -0.93 14.96
CA SER A 231 68.52 -1.23 16.32
C SER A 231 70.05 -1.33 16.39
N THR A 232 70.74 -0.51 15.59
CA THR A 232 72.20 -0.27 15.67
C THR A 232 72.46 1.21 15.42
N ASN A 233 72.09 2.04 16.41
CA ASN A 233 72.92 3.10 16.99
C ASN A 233 72.10 3.83 18.05
N GLU A 234 72.81 4.48 18.98
CA GLU A 234 72.28 4.98 20.24
C GLU A 234 71.47 6.28 20.10
N ASP A 235 70.97 6.77 21.24
CA ASP A 235 70.29 8.05 21.44
C ASP A 235 68.92 8.23 20.77
N VAL A 236 67.88 7.82 21.51
CA VAL A 236 66.97 8.79 22.16
C VAL A 236 66.09 8.07 23.17
N ALA A 237 66.19 8.47 24.45
CA ALA A 237 65.29 8.02 25.50
C ALA A 237 63.91 8.69 25.35
N ILE A 238 62.93 7.98 24.79
CA ILE A 238 61.51 8.37 24.84
C ILE A 238 60.75 7.34 25.67
N SER A 239 60.04 7.84 26.68
CA SER A 239 59.24 7.11 27.67
C SER A 239 58.23 6.13 27.05
N THR A 240 58.59 4.85 26.98
CA THR A 240 57.72 3.77 26.47
C THR A 240 56.74 3.19 27.52
N SER A 241 56.43 3.92 28.60
CA SER A 241 55.58 3.41 29.68
C SER A 241 54.13 3.89 29.65
N ASP A 242 53.78 4.97 28.94
CA ASP A 242 52.49 5.65 29.23
C ASP A 242 51.75 6.36 28.07
N ASP A 243 51.32 5.65 27.01
CA ASP A 243 50.18 6.10 26.17
C ASP A 243 49.28 4.97 25.64
N SER A 244 48.54 4.31 26.56
CA SER A 244 47.66 3.18 26.24
C SER A 244 46.22 3.62 25.92
N LEU A 245 45.57 2.92 24.97
CA LEU A 245 44.15 3.10 24.62
C LEU A 245 43.24 3.05 25.85
N ALA A 246 43.56 2.20 26.83
CA ALA A 246 42.81 2.06 28.08
C ALA A 246 42.69 3.41 28.83
N ARG A 247 43.75 4.23 28.88
CA ARG A 247 43.71 5.52 29.59
C ARG A 247 42.78 6.54 28.93
N HIS A 248 42.61 6.49 27.61
CA HIS A 248 41.65 7.34 26.90
C HIS A 248 40.21 6.85 27.08
N LEU A 249 39.98 5.53 27.14
CA LEU A 249 38.67 4.95 27.43
C LEU A 249 38.18 5.30 28.85
N THR A 250 39.10 5.54 29.79
CA THR A 250 38.81 6.03 31.14
C THR A 250 38.81 7.56 31.28
N ASP A 251 39.04 8.35 30.22
CA ASP A 251 38.99 9.82 30.30
C ASP A 251 37.55 10.26 30.62
N PRO A 252 37.31 11.06 31.69
CA PRO A 252 35.97 11.49 32.08
C PRO A 252 35.19 12.17 30.94
N ILE A 253 35.87 12.88 30.03
CA ILE A 253 35.22 13.52 28.88
C ILE A 253 34.75 12.45 27.87
N PHE A 254 35.54 11.41 27.63
CA PHE A 254 35.14 10.30 26.75
C PHE A 254 33.94 9.55 27.33
N VAL A 255 33.97 9.24 28.63
CA VAL A 255 32.87 8.57 29.33
C VAL A 255 31.61 9.43 29.30
N VAL A 256 31.68 10.72 29.64
CA VAL A 256 30.53 11.63 29.62
C VAL A 256 29.97 11.77 28.19
N VAL A 257 30.80 11.99 27.17
CA VAL A 257 30.34 12.11 25.77
C VAL A 257 29.69 10.80 25.28
N THR A 258 30.27 9.66 25.63
CA THR A 258 29.73 8.34 25.24
C THR A 258 28.41 8.04 25.93
N LEU A 259 28.28 8.33 27.24
CA LEU A 259 27.02 8.20 27.97
C LEU A 259 25.96 9.20 27.47
N PHE A 260 26.37 10.46 27.22
CA PHE A 260 25.51 11.50 26.68
C PHE A 260 24.91 11.10 25.33
N LEU A 261 25.74 10.60 24.41
CA LEU A 261 25.27 10.01 23.17
C LEU A 261 24.35 8.82 23.47
N SER A 262 24.79 7.83 24.24
CA SER A 262 24.04 6.58 24.45
C SER A 262 22.66 6.81 25.07
N CYS A 263 22.53 7.72 26.03
CA CYS A 263 21.27 8.04 26.70
C CYS A 263 20.32 8.87 25.80
N LEU A 264 20.84 9.87 25.07
CA LEU A 264 19.99 10.72 24.23
C LEU A 264 19.70 10.11 22.85
N LEU A 265 20.60 9.27 22.32
CA LEU A 265 20.43 8.55 21.05
C LEU A 265 19.19 7.65 21.08
N LEU A 266 18.75 7.19 22.27
CA LEU A 266 17.45 6.55 22.46
C LEU A 266 16.30 7.36 21.83
N THR A 267 16.24 8.67 22.12
CA THR A 267 15.20 9.57 21.60
C THR A 267 15.35 9.85 20.09
N VAL A 268 16.49 9.47 19.48
CA VAL A 268 17.01 10.01 18.21
C VAL A 268 17.36 8.94 17.14
N ALA A 269 17.60 7.68 17.52
CA ALA A 269 17.86 6.57 16.59
C ALA A 269 16.71 5.57 16.53
N TYR A 270 15.94 5.45 17.62
CA TYR A 270 14.75 4.59 17.68
C TYR A 270 13.46 5.35 17.42
N LEU A 271 13.55 6.66 17.17
CA LEU A 271 12.42 7.37 16.64
C LEU A 271 11.92 6.72 15.36
N PRO A 272 12.67 6.41 14.28
CA PRO A 272 12.13 5.65 13.14
C PRO A 272 11.30 4.37 13.45
N VAL A 273 11.52 3.72 14.61
CA VAL A 273 10.81 2.51 15.07
C VAL A 273 9.58 2.84 15.95
N VAL A 274 9.62 3.94 16.72
CA VAL A 274 8.53 4.43 17.59
C VAL A 274 7.67 5.50 16.90
N TRP A 275 8.24 6.22 15.93
CA TRP A 275 7.70 7.26 15.07
C TRP A 275 6.57 6.73 14.23
N PHE A 276 6.76 5.58 13.58
CA PHE A 276 5.69 5.02 12.79
C PHE A 276 4.46 4.70 13.67
N PRO A 277 4.57 3.98 14.81
CA PRO A 277 3.48 3.88 15.79
C PRO A 277 2.95 5.21 16.35
N TRP A 278 3.81 6.18 16.68
CA TRP A 278 3.43 7.45 17.31
C TRP A 278 2.70 8.39 16.33
N VAL A 279 3.24 8.56 15.12
CA VAL A 279 2.56 9.25 14.03
C VAL A 279 1.27 8.50 13.66
N LEU A 280 1.29 7.17 13.57
CA LEU A 280 0.07 6.40 13.32
C LEU A 280 -0.99 6.66 14.41
N HIS A 281 -0.60 6.80 15.67
CA HIS A 281 -1.52 7.19 16.74
C HIS A 281 -2.03 8.63 16.59
N LEU A 282 -1.16 9.59 16.27
CA LEU A 282 -1.55 10.98 16.02
C LEU A 282 -2.44 11.15 14.79
N THR A 283 -2.28 10.33 13.76
CA THR A 283 -3.06 10.38 12.53
C THR A 283 -4.37 9.60 12.62
N GLY A 284 -4.80 9.18 13.82
CA GLY A 284 -6.03 8.42 14.02
C GLY A 284 -5.99 7.03 13.38
N HIS A 285 -4.82 6.38 13.42
CA HIS A 285 -4.51 5.11 12.77
C HIS A 285 -4.57 5.15 11.23
N ASN A 286 -4.46 6.34 10.62
CA ASN A 286 -4.35 6.49 9.16
C ASN A 286 -2.94 6.14 8.66
N LEU A 287 -2.80 4.92 8.15
CA LEU A 287 -1.57 4.34 7.62
C LEU A 287 -0.94 5.19 6.48
N HIS A 288 -1.76 5.73 5.57
CA HIS A 288 -1.27 6.53 4.45
C HIS A 288 -0.67 7.85 4.91
N LEU A 289 -1.27 8.49 5.93
CA LEU A 289 -0.75 9.73 6.49
C LEU A 289 0.54 9.48 7.31
N ALA A 290 0.62 8.35 8.03
CA ALA A 290 1.85 7.92 8.72
C ALA A 290 3.01 7.63 7.75
N ASN A 291 2.74 6.98 6.62
CA ASN A 291 3.72 6.78 5.54
C ASN A 291 4.24 8.13 5.00
N ARG A 292 3.35 9.11 4.73
CA ARG A 292 3.75 10.44 4.22
C ARG A 292 4.67 11.20 5.19
N PHE A 293 4.40 11.17 6.49
CA PHE A 293 5.28 11.81 7.47
C PHE A 293 6.63 11.09 7.61
N THR A 294 6.65 9.76 7.51
CA THR A 294 7.90 8.96 7.51
C THR A 294 8.75 9.23 6.27
N PHE A 295 8.12 9.34 5.10
CA PHE A 295 8.76 9.77 3.86
C PHE A 295 9.32 11.20 3.98
N ALA A 296 8.51 12.15 4.46
CA ALA A 296 8.93 13.54 4.64
C ALA A 296 10.11 13.68 5.62
N TYR A 297 10.11 12.90 6.70
CA TYR A 297 11.23 12.78 7.62
C TYR A 297 12.51 12.30 6.92
N ASN A 298 12.46 11.18 6.19
CA ASN A 298 13.63 10.64 5.48
C ASN A 298 14.17 11.61 4.40
N MET A 299 13.28 12.33 3.70
CA MET A 299 13.67 13.39 2.76
C MET A 299 14.31 14.59 3.46
N SER A 300 13.80 15.01 4.63
CA SER A 300 14.34 16.15 5.38
C SER A 300 15.77 15.92 5.90
N ALA A 301 16.19 14.67 6.06
CA ALA A 301 17.51 14.30 6.59
C ALA A 301 18.68 14.92 5.81
N ILE A 302 18.53 15.20 4.51
CA ILE A 302 19.59 15.83 3.70
C ILE A 302 20.07 17.18 4.26
N LEU A 303 19.19 17.88 4.99
CA LEU A 303 19.51 19.15 5.66
C LEU A 303 20.57 19.00 6.77
N SER A 304 20.81 17.78 7.29
CA SER A 304 21.89 17.50 8.24
C SER A 304 23.28 17.87 7.71
N ILE A 305 23.49 17.88 6.39
CA ILE A 305 24.75 18.32 5.77
C ILE A 305 25.03 19.81 6.06
N PHE A 306 23.99 20.63 6.19
CA PHE A 306 24.10 22.06 6.49
C PHE A 306 24.05 22.36 8.00
N ILE A 307 23.29 21.54 8.76
CA ILE A 307 23.14 21.70 10.21
C ILE A 307 24.41 21.23 10.96
N ALA A 308 24.99 20.10 10.58
CA ALA A 308 26.12 19.51 11.32
C ALA A 308 27.38 20.39 11.40
N PRO A 309 27.81 21.09 10.33
CA PRO A 309 28.93 22.04 10.37
C PRO A 309 28.88 23.04 11.54
N ILE A 310 27.69 23.43 11.99
CA ILE A 310 27.49 24.34 13.13
C ILE A 310 28.11 23.75 14.42
N CYS A 311 28.00 22.45 14.66
CA CYS A 311 28.66 21.78 15.80
C CYS A 311 30.18 21.97 15.75
N GLY A 312 30.75 21.74 14.57
CA GLY A 312 32.18 21.82 14.35
C GLY A 312 32.72 23.24 14.51
N LEU A 313 31.99 24.24 14.00
CA LEU A 313 32.30 25.65 14.21
C LEU A 313 32.27 26.03 15.70
N ILE A 314 31.28 25.56 16.46
CA ILE A 314 31.20 25.80 17.92
C ILE A 314 32.40 25.17 18.65
N ILE A 315 32.80 23.95 18.26
CA ILE A 315 33.94 23.25 18.87
C ILE A 315 35.27 23.94 18.55
N ASP A 316 35.50 24.27 17.27
CA ASP A 316 36.74 24.88 16.78
C ASP A 316 36.86 26.38 17.18
N TYR A 317 35.77 27.06 17.58
CA TYR A 317 35.76 28.47 17.97
C TYR A 317 36.72 28.76 19.12
N LYS A 318 37.81 29.51 18.85
CA LYS A 318 38.84 29.86 19.84
C LYS A 318 39.44 28.64 20.57
N ALA A 319 39.45 27.47 19.94
CA ALA A 319 39.98 26.24 20.52
C ALA A 319 41.51 26.29 20.79
N ASP A 320 42.21 27.30 20.28
CA ASP A 320 43.60 27.63 20.58
C ASP A 320 43.79 28.31 21.96
N GLN A 321 42.76 28.94 22.52
CA GLN A 321 42.81 29.69 23.80
C GLN A 321 42.86 28.82 25.07
N GLY A 322 43.32 27.56 24.95
CA GLY A 322 43.57 26.66 26.08
C GLY A 322 42.40 25.77 26.50
N ARG A 323 42.63 24.98 27.56
CA ARG A 323 41.72 23.89 28.00
C ARG A 323 40.35 24.39 28.43
N SER A 324 40.28 25.54 29.12
CA SER A 324 39.03 26.08 29.66
C SER A 324 38.04 26.49 28.56
N GLN A 325 38.52 27.13 27.48
CA GLN A 325 37.67 27.52 26.35
C GLN A 325 37.12 26.28 25.62
N ARG A 326 37.93 25.24 25.43
CA ARG A 326 37.47 23.97 24.84
C ARG A 326 36.36 23.32 25.67
N MET A 327 36.49 23.29 26.99
CA MET A 327 35.45 22.76 27.88
C MET A 327 34.16 23.60 27.80
N LEU A 328 34.27 24.94 27.74
CA LEU A 328 33.12 25.82 27.57
C LEU A 328 32.38 25.56 26.25
N ASN A 329 33.10 25.42 25.13
CA ASN A 329 32.51 25.09 23.82
C ASN A 329 31.73 23.76 23.86
N ILE A 330 32.30 22.73 24.50
CA ILE A 330 31.65 21.42 24.69
C ILE A 330 30.36 21.56 25.51
N SER A 331 30.41 22.28 26.63
CA SER A 331 29.24 22.50 27.49
C SER A 331 28.13 23.27 26.78
N ILE A 332 28.46 24.29 25.97
CA ILE A 332 27.48 25.05 25.16
C ILE A 332 26.78 24.12 24.17
N LEU A 333 27.54 23.33 23.41
CA LEU A 333 27.00 22.40 22.42
C LEU A 333 26.11 21.32 23.05
N GLN A 334 26.53 20.76 24.19
CA GLN A 334 25.73 19.81 24.96
C GLN A 334 24.44 20.43 25.49
N THR A 335 24.48 21.67 25.98
CA THR A 335 23.29 22.40 26.49
C THR A 335 22.27 22.65 25.38
N ILE A 336 22.71 23.13 24.21
CA ILE A 336 21.84 23.33 23.03
C ILE A 336 21.17 22.02 22.62
N THR A 337 21.92 20.92 22.61
CA THR A 337 21.42 19.59 22.25
C THR A 337 20.38 19.07 23.25
N TRP A 338 20.60 19.28 24.56
CA TRP A 338 19.62 18.94 25.59
C TRP A 338 18.33 19.73 25.45
N LEU A 339 18.42 21.05 25.30
CA LEU A 339 17.26 21.93 25.15
C LEU A 339 16.43 21.54 23.92
N ALA A 340 17.06 21.29 22.78
CA ALA A 340 16.36 20.81 21.58
C ALA A 340 15.65 19.46 21.81
N THR A 341 16.26 18.55 22.59
CA THR A 341 15.67 17.24 22.92
C THR A 341 14.51 17.37 23.91
N ILE A 342 14.58 18.27 24.89
CA ILE A 342 13.47 18.58 25.80
C ILE A 342 12.29 19.18 25.02
N ILE A 343 12.56 20.14 24.12
CA ILE A 343 11.54 20.76 23.28
C ILE A 343 10.88 19.71 22.36
N LEU A 344 11.66 18.79 21.78
CA LEU A 344 11.14 17.65 21.02
C LEU A 344 10.16 16.82 21.85
N CYS A 345 10.54 16.41 23.07
CA CYS A 345 9.66 15.64 23.95
C CYS A 345 8.35 16.38 24.28
N ILE A 346 8.44 17.68 24.54
CA ILE A 346 7.27 18.55 24.78
C ILE A 346 6.37 18.61 23.53
N VAL A 347 6.93 18.84 22.34
CA VAL A 347 6.17 18.84 21.08
C VAL A 347 5.52 17.48 20.82
N CYS A 348 6.21 16.38 21.15
CA CYS A 348 5.70 15.02 20.97
C CYS A 348 4.53 14.65 21.91
N MET A 349 4.28 15.43 22.97
CA MET A 349 3.09 15.29 23.83
C MET A 349 1.83 15.91 23.22
N PHE A 350 1.94 16.83 22.27
CA PHE A 350 0.78 17.50 21.68
C PHE A 350 0.11 16.65 20.59
N ARG A 351 -1.23 16.56 20.66
CA ARG A 351 -2.05 15.72 19.78
C ARG A 351 -2.49 16.39 18.46
N SER A 352 -1.78 17.44 18.04
CA SER A 352 -2.16 18.28 16.87
C SER A 352 -1.50 17.79 15.58
N ILE A 353 -2.18 17.98 14.44
CA ILE A 353 -1.63 17.70 13.09
C ILE A 353 -0.42 18.61 12.77
N ALA A 354 -0.27 19.75 13.46
CA ALA A 354 0.94 20.58 13.37
C ALA A 354 2.15 19.98 14.11
N ALA A 355 1.93 19.13 15.12
CA ALA A 355 3.01 18.59 15.96
C ALA A 355 3.99 17.68 15.18
N PRO A 356 3.57 16.78 14.26
CA PRO A 356 4.49 16.03 13.40
C PRO A 356 5.44 16.90 12.58
N ILE A 357 5.00 18.04 12.04
CA ILE A 357 5.85 18.91 11.21
C ILE A 357 6.92 19.59 12.07
N ALA A 358 6.52 20.16 13.21
CA ALA A 358 7.46 20.72 14.18
C ALA A 358 8.43 19.66 14.72
N ALA A 359 7.92 18.47 15.03
CA ALA A 359 8.72 17.33 15.50
C ALA A 359 9.78 16.93 14.48
N ILE A 360 9.47 16.82 13.17
CA ILE A 360 10.48 16.51 12.14
C ILE A 360 11.66 17.49 12.20
N LEU A 361 11.40 18.79 12.24
CA LEU A 361 12.45 19.82 12.20
C LEU A 361 13.29 19.86 13.48
N ILE A 362 12.64 19.83 14.65
CA ILE A 362 13.32 19.87 15.95
C ILE A 362 14.13 18.58 16.15
N PHE A 363 13.57 17.44 15.75
CA PHE A 363 14.24 16.15 15.78
C PHE A 363 15.47 16.11 14.88
N LEU A 364 15.33 16.56 13.64
CA LEU A 364 16.43 16.62 12.68
C LEU A 364 17.58 17.46 13.25
N PHE A 365 17.26 18.61 13.84
CA PHE A 365 18.23 19.46 14.51
C PHE A 365 18.88 18.76 15.72
N SER A 366 18.10 18.22 16.66
CA SER A 366 18.65 17.56 17.85
C SER A 366 19.48 16.32 17.51
N ARG A 367 19.03 15.49 16.56
CA ARG A 367 19.78 14.33 16.02
C ARG A 367 21.13 14.74 15.45
N THR A 368 21.12 15.79 14.63
CA THR A 368 22.33 16.26 13.96
C THR A 368 23.31 16.85 14.96
N MET A 369 22.84 17.70 15.88
CA MET A 369 23.65 18.29 16.94
C MET A 369 24.27 17.22 17.85
N LEU A 370 23.49 16.22 18.26
CA LEU A 370 23.92 15.15 19.15
C LEU A 370 25.04 14.30 18.54
N VAL A 371 24.80 13.73 17.35
CA VAL A 371 25.74 12.77 16.74
C VAL A 371 26.98 13.48 16.23
N ALA A 372 26.83 14.57 15.47
CA ALA A 372 27.96 15.31 14.92
C ALA A 372 28.79 15.98 16.02
N GLY A 373 28.14 16.50 17.06
CA GLY A 373 28.80 17.07 18.22
C GLY A 373 29.68 16.06 18.96
N CYS A 374 29.14 14.89 19.33
CA CYS A 374 29.90 13.88 20.05
C CYS A 374 31.12 13.38 19.24
N GLN A 375 30.94 13.15 17.93
CA GLN A 375 32.03 12.74 17.04
C GLN A 375 33.10 13.83 16.88
N ALA A 376 32.69 15.09 16.71
CA ALA A 376 33.61 16.22 16.61
C ALA A 376 34.39 16.44 17.92
N VAL A 377 33.78 16.27 19.09
CA VAL A 377 34.50 16.32 20.38
C VAL A 377 35.54 15.20 20.47
N ILE A 378 35.19 13.95 20.12
CA ILE A 378 36.16 12.84 20.19
C ILE A 378 37.34 13.06 19.23
N THR A 379 37.04 13.41 17.97
CA THR A 379 38.09 13.61 16.96
C THR A 379 38.98 14.83 17.24
N THR A 380 38.50 15.87 17.91
CA THR A 380 39.31 17.05 18.27
C THR A 380 40.11 16.85 19.57
N ARG A 381 39.56 16.13 20.56
CA ARG A 381 40.15 15.97 21.90
C ARG A 381 41.20 14.86 22.01
N PHE A 382 41.07 13.79 21.24
CA PHE A 382 41.88 12.56 21.37
C PHE A 382 42.88 12.39 20.20
N PRO A 383 44.00 11.67 20.42
CA PRO A 383 45.05 11.54 19.42
C PRO A 383 44.58 10.77 18.17
N PRO A 384 45.00 11.16 16.96
CA PRO A 384 44.55 10.54 15.71
C PRO A 384 44.71 9.02 15.64
N GLN A 385 45.72 8.47 16.31
CA GLN A 385 46.14 7.06 16.30
C GLN A 385 45.14 6.07 16.94
N TYR A 386 44.13 6.57 17.65
CA TYR A 386 43.12 5.80 18.38
C TYR A 386 41.68 6.21 18.03
N ILE A 387 41.47 7.07 17.03
CA ILE A 387 40.15 7.62 16.70
C ILE A 387 39.19 6.54 16.21
N GLY A 388 39.66 5.56 15.43
CA GLY A 388 38.84 4.44 14.99
C GLY A 388 38.27 3.69 16.18
N SER A 389 39.13 3.29 17.11
CA SER A 389 38.78 2.54 18.32
C SER A 389 37.86 3.35 19.24
N LEU A 390 38.14 4.64 19.47
CA LEU A 390 37.33 5.50 20.34
C LEU A 390 35.91 5.74 19.78
N LEU A 391 35.81 6.08 18.49
CA LEU A 391 34.50 6.21 17.82
C LEU A 391 33.79 4.86 17.70
N GLY A 392 34.55 3.78 17.55
CA GLY A 392 34.06 2.41 17.55
C GLY A 392 33.40 2.03 18.88
N VAL A 393 34.10 2.23 20.00
CA VAL A 393 33.55 2.00 21.35
C VAL A 393 32.34 2.90 21.62
N MET A 394 32.39 4.18 21.22
CA MET A 394 31.27 5.11 21.37
C MET A 394 30.01 4.58 20.65
N TRP A 395 30.12 4.19 19.37
CA TRP A 395 29.00 3.64 18.59
C TRP A 395 28.53 2.27 19.10
N THR A 396 29.45 1.39 19.50
CA THR A 396 29.09 0.08 20.10
C THR A 396 28.32 0.26 21.41
N THR A 397 28.75 1.18 22.28
CA THR A 397 28.07 1.46 23.55
C THR A 397 26.67 2.01 23.31
N ALA A 398 26.54 3.01 22.42
CA ALA A 398 25.25 3.57 22.05
C ALA A 398 24.33 2.53 21.38
N GLY A 399 24.89 1.61 20.58
CA GLY A 399 24.20 0.47 20.01
C GLY A 399 23.65 -0.50 21.06
N ILE A 400 24.48 -0.91 22.03
CA ILE A 400 24.07 -1.81 23.14
C ILE A 400 22.94 -1.20 23.95
N VAL A 401 23.12 0.05 24.44
CA VAL A 401 22.10 0.76 25.22
C VAL A 401 20.78 0.83 24.45
N SER A 402 20.84 1.21 23.18
CA SER A 402 19.62 1.33 22.36
C SER A 402 18.95 -0.02 22.08
N PHE A 403 19.71 -1.11 21.90
CA PHE A 403 19.17 -2.45 21.66
C PHE A 403 18.47 -3.02 22.90
N VAL A 404 19.08 -2.86 24.08
CA VAL A 404 18.45 -3.22 25.37
C VAL A 404 17.16 -2.44 25.58
N THR A 405 17.19 -1.12 25.37
CA THR A 405 15.98 -0.29 25.56
C THR A 405 14.91 -0.54 24.51
N TYR A 406 15.24 -0.95 23.28
CA TYR A 406 14.25 -1.42 22.31
C TYR A 406 13.47 -2.64 22.81
N GLY A 407 14.17 -3.64 23.37
CA GLY A 407 13.54 -4.80 24.00
C GLY A 407 12.59 -4.38 25.14
N LEU A 408 13.06 -3.51 26.03
CA LEU A 408 12.23 -2.94 27.11
C LEU A 408 11.01 -2.16 26.59
N THR A 409 11.15 -1.41 25.49
CA THR A 409 10.05 -0.64 24.89
C THR A 409 8.98 -1.55 24.29
N ARG A 410 9.39 -2.63 23.58
CA ARG A 410 8.46 -3.66 23.10
C ARG A 410 7.71 -4.34 24.26
N LEU A 411 8.41 -4.63 25.35
CA LEU A 411 7.81 -5.18 26.58
C LEU A 411 6.80 -4.20 27.21
N ALA A 412 7.09 -2.89 27.24
CA ALA A 412 6.21 -1.86 27.81
C ALA A 412 4.98 -1.53 26.93
N THR A 413 5.06 -1.72 25.61
CA THR A 413 3.92 -1.45 24.71
C THR A 413 2.79 -2.48 24.79
N ASN A 414 3.09 -3.75 25.14
CA ASN A 414 2.08 -4.78 25.32
C ASN A 414 1.05 -4.47 26.44
N PRO A 415 1.45 -4.15 27.69
CA PRO A 415 0.48 -3.82 28.75
C PRO A 415 -0.30 -2.54 28.45
N ILE A 416 0.26 -1.56 27.76
CA ILE A 416 -0.48 -0.33 27.39
C ILE A 416 -1.56 -0.63 26.32
N TYR A 417 -1.29 -1.52 25.36
CA TYR A 417 -2.32 -2.00 24.43
C TYR A 417 -3.38 -2.86 25.11
N ALA A 418 -2.99 -3.71 26.07
CA ALA A 418 -3.94 -4.52 26.84
C ALA A 418 -4.84 -3.67 27.74
N TRP A 419 -4.30 -2.65 28.41
CA TRP A 419 -5.05 -1.77 29.32
C TRP A 419 -6.00 -0.82 28.59
N ARG A 420 -5.67 -0.41 27.35
CA ARG A 420 -6.47 0.52 26.54
C ARG A 420 -7.57 -0.16 25.71
N ASN A 421 -7.51 -1.48 25.57
CA ASN A 421 -8.56 -2.31 24.97
C ASN A 421 -9.43 -3.02 26.03
N ALA A 422 -9.26 -2.69 27.32
CA ALA A 422 -10.19 -3.10 28.36
C ALA A 422 -11.49 -2.28 28.23
N ASP A 423 -12.57 -2.95 27.83
CA ASP A 423 -13.90 -2.37 27.69
C ASP A 423 -14.39 -1.85 29.07
N PRO A 424 -14.87 -0.59 29.20
CA PRO A 424 -15.42 -0.09 30.46
C PRO A 424 -16.72 -0.78 30.90
N SER A 425 -17.20 -1.75 30.12
CA SER A 425 -18.50 -2.42 30.26
C SER A 425 -18.41 -3.85 30.81
N SER A 426 -17.24 -4.50 30.80
CA SER A 426 -17.07 -5.83 31.41
C SER A 426 -16.85 -5.70 32.91
N SER A 427 -17.96 -5.69 33.67
CA SER A 427 -17.90 -5.80 35.12
C SER A 427 -17.20 -7.10 35.54
N LEU A 428 -16.31 -6.96 36.51
CA LEU A 428 -15.52 -8.06 37.05
C LEU A 428 -16.44 -9.05 37.79
N SER A 429 -16.51 -10.29 37.32
CA SER A 429 -16.93 -11.43 38.15
C SER A 429 -15.96 -12.59 37.96
N ILE A 430 -15.28 -12.94 39.06
CA ILE A 430 -14.27 -13.99 39.16
C ILE A 430 -14.73 -14.96 40.25
N ASN A 431 -14.52 -16.27 40.01
CA ASN A 431 -14.85 -17.43 40.86
C ASN A 431 -16.36 -17.77 40.92
N VAL A 432 -16.80 -19.04 41.07
CA VAL A 432 -16.15 -20.31 41.49
C VAL A 432 -16.62 -21.47 40.58
N PRO A 433 -15.83 -22.52 40.31
CA PRO A 433 -16.29 -23.72 39.58
C PRO A 433 -17.10 -24.70 40.44
N SER A 434 -18.21 -25.22 39.93
CA SER A 434 -18.72 -26.55 40.31
C SER A 434 -19.73 -27.14 39.31
N GLU A 435 -19.53 -28.43 39.03
CA GLU A 435 -20.51 -29.50 38.83
C GLU A 435 -21.78 -29.35 37.95
N ASN A 436 -21.90 -30.37 37.10
CA ASN A 436 -23.09 -31.19 36.87
C ASN A 436 -24.25 -30.73 35.95
N ARG A 437 -24.52 -31.68 35.04
CA ARG A 437 -25.83 -32.20 34.58
C ARG A 437 -26.53 -31.63 33.34
N THR A 438 -26.58 -32.58 32.39
CA THR A 438 -27.74 -33.01 31.60
C THR A 438 -28.19 -32.16 30.43
N GLU A 439 -27.94 -32.73 29.26
CA GLU A 439 -28.84 -32.72 28.10
C GLU A 439 -30.31 -32.81 28.54
N ARG A 440 -31.17 -31.99 27.94
CA ARG A 440 -32.61 -32.26 27.89
C ARG A 440 -33.08 -32.24 26.45
N VAL A 441 -33.14 -33.43 25.87
CA VAL A 441 -33.95 -33.71 24.67
C VAL A 441 -35.41 -33.47 25.02
N VAL A 442 -36.09 -32.64 24.25
CA VAL A 442 -37.55 -32.44 24.38
C VAL A 442 -38.23 -33.00 23.13
N TYR A 443 -38.81 -34.18 23.27
CA TYR A 443 -39.84 -34.66 22.37
C TYR A 443 -41.19 -34.10 22.81
N ILE A 444 -41.94 -33.48 21.89
CA ILE A 444 -43.39 -33.29 22.04
C ILE A 444 -44.05 -33.75 20.74
N SER A 445 -45.06 -34.60 20.89
CA SER A 445 -45.77 -35.28 19.81
C SER A 445 -46.85 -34.42 19.15
N LEU A 446 -47.12 -34.72 17.88
CA LEU A 446 -48.31 -34.25 17.15
C LEU A 446 -49.61 -34.74 17.79
N PRO A 447 -50.69 -33.96 17.65
CA PRO A 447 -52.01 -34.51 17.39
C PRO A 447 -52.52 -34.09 15.99
N SER A 448 -52.95 -35.07 15.22
CA SER A 448 -53.73 -34.91 13.99
C SER A 448 -55.22 -34.73 14.31
N ILE A 449 -55.94 -33.83 13.61
CA ILE A 449 -57.40 -33.91 13.36
C ILE A 449 -57.80 -32.85 12.31
N PHE A 450 -58.44 -33.30 11.20
CA PHE A 450 -59.43 -32.63 10.31
C PHE A 450 -59.19 -31.19 9.77
N SER A 451 -59.72 -30.74 8.61
CA SER A 451 -60.62 -31.33 7.60
C SER A 451 -60.36 -30.73 6.19
N ARG A 452 -61.02 -31.29 5.16
CA ARG A 452 -61.32 -30.57 3.90
C ARG A 452 -62.53 -29.65 4.12
N ASP A 453 -62.53 -28.43 3.58
CA ASP A 453 -63.40 -28.04 2.43
C ASP A 453 -63.37 -26.54 2.04
N LYS A 454 -63.68 -26.30 0.75
CA LYS A 454 -64.29 -25.11 0.11
C LYS A 454 -63.59 -23.73 0.10
N ILE A 455 -62.93 -23.48 -1.04
CA ILE A 455 -63.33 -22.50 -2.10
C ILE A 455 -63.93 -21.14 -1.65
N SER A 456 -63.25 -20.03 -1.97
CA SER A 456 -63.74 -19.04 -2.97
C SER A 456 -62.76 -17.92 -3.38
N SER A 457 -62.79 -17.62 -4.69
CA SER A 457 -62.55 -16.32 -5.36
C SER A 457 -61.24 -15.51 -5.24
N SER A 458 -60.59 -15.41 -6.42
CA SER A 458 -60.05 -14.21 -7.09
C SER A 458 -58.72 -13.56 -6.68
N SER A 459 -57.70 -13.83 -7.51
CA SER A 459 -57.02 -12.75 -8.28
C SER A 459 -56.67 -13.25 -9.70
N PRO A 460 -57.04 -12.55 -10.78
CA PRO A 460 -56.82 -13.01 -12.16
C PRO A 460 -55.53 -12.45 -12.83
N SER A 461 -55.21 -13.00 -14.01
CA SER A 461 -54.30 -12.45 -15.04
C SER A 461 -52.76 -12.62 -14.94
N CYS A 462 -52.25 -13.82 -15.26
CA CYS A 462 -50.97 -14.01 -15.99
C CYS A 462 -51.21 -14.92 -17.23
N LYS A 463 -52.33 -14.75 -17.97
CA LYS A 463 -52.80 -15.73 -18.98
C LYS A 463 -52.71 -15.34 -20.46
N ASN A 464 -52.46 -14.08 -20.85
CA ASN A 464 -52.52 -13.63 -22.26
C ASN A 464 -51.47 -12.55 -22.65
N CYS A 465 -50.21 -12.71 -22.23
CA CYS A 465 -49.12 -11.76 -22.58
C CYS A 465 -47.87 -12.45 -23.15
N PHE A 466 -48.00 -13.10 -24.31
CA PHE A 466 -46.86 -13.49 -25.14
C PHE A 466 -46.82 -12.61 -26.39
N HIS A 467 -45.97 -11.58 -26.41
CA HIS A 467 -45.61 -10.91 -27.66
C HIS A 467 -44.56 -11.74 -28.38
N PHE A 468 -44.81 -11.99 -29.66
CA PHE A 468 -43.88 -12.67 -30.56
C PHE A 468 -43.20 -11.63 -31.46
N ARG A 469 -41.87 -11.72 -31.57
CA ARG A 469 -41.09 -10.97 -32.58
C ARG A 469 -40.33 -11.94 -33.47
N THR A 470 -40.33 -11.66 -34.78
CA THR A 470 -39.59 -12.43 -35.78
C THR A 470 -38.21 -11.82 -35.97
N ILE A 471 -37.16 -12.60 -35.75
CA ILE A 471 -35.76 -12.20 -35.96
C ILE A 471 -35.40 -12.37 -37.47
N LYS A 472 -34.39 -11.68 -38.00
CA LYS A 472 -33.82 -11.99 -39.34
C LYS A 472 -33.49 -13.50 -39.39
N GLY A 473 -34.13 -14.23 -40.30
CA GLY A 473 -34.08 -15.71 -40.37
C GLY A 473 -35.36 -16.44 -39.96
N GLY A 474 -36.38 -15.75 -39.41
CA GLY A 474 -37.73 -16.31 -39.22
C GLY A 474 -38.07 -16.83 -37.81
N SER A 475 -37.10 -16.91 -36.90
CA SER A 475 -37.28 -17.42 -35.53
C SER A 475 -38.09 -16.47 -34.64
N ARG A 476 -38.90 -17.00 -33.70
CA ARG A 476 -39.76 -16.22 -32.79
C ARG A 476 -39.20 -16.14 -31.36
N MET A 477 -39.09 -14.93 -30.83
CA MET A 477 -38.74 -14.65 -29.42
C MET A 477 -39.99 -14.52 -28.53
N LEU A 478 -39.88 -14.94 -27.26
CA LEU A 478 -40.87 -14.88 -26.18
C LEU A 478 -40.27 -14.11 -24.99
N ILE A 479 -41.03 -13.29 -24.29
CA ILE A 479 -40.59 -12.60 -23.05
C ILE A 479 -41.21 -13.31 -21.84
N ASP A 480 -40.47 -13.51 -20.74
CA ASP A 480 -40.96 -14.17 -19.51
C ASP A 480 -41.84 -13.19 -18.69
N PRO A 481 -43.16 -13.45 -18.52
CA PRO A 481 -44.04 -12.51 -17.83
C PRO A 481 -44.23 -12.80 -16.33
N CYS A 482 -43.89 -13.99 -15.82
CA CYS A 482 -44.28 -14.41 -14.46
C CYS A 482 -43.10 -14.84 -13.55
N GLY A 483 -41.94 -15.29 -14.07
CA GLY A 483 -40.66 -15.31 -13.35
C GLY A 483 -40.56 -16.08 -12.01
N GLU A 484 -40.95 -17.35 -11.95
CA GLU A 484 -40.79 -18.23 -10.76
C GLU A 484 -39.69 -19.31 -10.89
N PRO A 485 -39.16 -19.89 -9.79
CA PRO A 485 -37.88 -20.61 -9.79
C PRO A 485 -37.93 -22.12 -10.09
N ASP A 486 -39.09 -22.77 -9.97
CA ASP A 486 -39.16 -24.23 -9.83
C ASP A 486 -39.49 -24.97 -11.14
N CYS A 487 -38.44 -25.53 -11.76
CA CYS A 487 -38.51 -26.78 -12.55
C CYS A 487 -37.10 -27.29 -12.86
N VAL A 488 -36.81 -28.55 -12.48
CA VAL A 488 -35.68 -29.36 -12.95
C VAL A 488 -36.22 -30.76 -13.25
N PRO A 489 -35.84 -31.36 -14.39
CA PRO A 489 -35.37 -32.74 -14.35
C PRO A 489 -33.99 -32.94 -15.03
N ILE A 490 -33.33 -34.03 -14.64
CA ILE A 490 -31.94 -34.42 -14.96
C ILE A 490 -31.94 -35.52 -16.02
N ILE A 491 -31.03 -35.50 -17.02
CA ILE A 491 -30.43 -36.70 -17.68
C ILE A 491 -28.93 -36.42 -18.01
N LYS A 492 -28.12 -37.49 -18.15
CA LYS A 492 -26.64 -37.61 -18.03
C LYS A 492 -25.80 -37.39 -19.32
N SER A 493 -24.52 -37.01 -19.11
CA SER A 493 -23.20 -37.37 -19.75
C SER A 493 -23.07 -38.18 -21.07
N PRO A 494 -21.86 -38.28 -21.71
CA PRO A 494 -20.59 -37.53 -21.54
C PRO A 494 -19.86 -37.12 -22.87
N ASN A 495 -18.64 -36.56 -22.74
CA ASN A 495 -17.47 -36.53 -23.69
C ASN A 495 -17.27 -35.42 -24.75
N LEU A 496 -16.01 -34.92 -24.75
CA LEU A 496 -15.20 -34.28 -25.83
C LEU A 496 -15.63 -32.86 -26.29
N GLN A 497 -14.74 -31.94 -26.69
CA GLN A 497 -13.28 -31.97 -26.87
C GLN A 497 -12.63 -30.57 -26.64
N GLU A 498 -11.29 -30.50 -26.58
CA GLU A 498 -10.52 -29.24 -26.57
C GLU A 498 -10.70 -28.42 -27.86
N ILE A 499 -10.65 -27.09 -27.75
CA ILE A 499 -10.44 -26.16 -28.88
C ILE A 499 -9.49 -25.04 -28.42
N GLU A 500 -8.33 -24.94 -29.05
CA GLU A 500 -7.42 -23.79 -28.93
C GLU A 500 -7.87 -22.59 -29.80
N PRO A 501 -7.43 -21.36 -29.51
CA PRO A 501 -8.16 -20.16 -29.93
C PRO A 501 -7.63 -19.48 -31.20
N THR A 502 -8.54 -19.07 -32.10
CA THR A 502 -8.34 -17.88 -32.96
C THR A 502 -9.66 -17.35 -33.53
N GLU A 503 -9.82 -16.01 -33.46
CA GLU A 503 -10.62 -15.11 -34.31
C GLU A 503 -12.17 -15.22 -34.37
N LYS A 504 -12.80 -14.03 -34.29
CA LYS A 504 -14.25 -13.73 -34.17
C LYS A 504 -14.97 -14.40 -33.00
N TYR A 505 -15.20 -13.61 -31.95
CA TYR A 505 -16.09 -13.99 -30.85
C TYR A 505 -17.54 -14.13 -31.33
N ASP A 506 -18.13 -15.29 -31.05
CA ASP A 506 -19.53 -15.57 -31.35
C ASP A 506 -20.45 -15.03 -30.24
N PHE A 507 -21.33 -14.08 -30.61
CA PHE A 507 -22.33 -13.50 -29.71
C PHE A 507 -23.40 -14.51 -29.25
N GLU A 508 -23.46 -15.73 -29.80
CA GLU A 508 -24.38 -16.78 -29.35
C GLU A 508 -24.26 -17.13 -27.86
N GLN A 509 -23.14 -16.83 -27.19
CA GLN A 509 -22.96 -17.11 -25.76
C GLN A 509 -23.52 -16.02 -24.81
N CYS A 510 -24.00 -14.88 -25.30
CA CYS A 510 -24.50 -13.80 -24.43
C CYS A 510 -25.72 -14.21 -23.59
N GLY A 511 -25.83 -13.63 -22.39
CA GLY A 511 -27.00 -13.71 -21.52
C GLY A 511 -27.30 -15.10 -20.96
N ILE A 512 -26.42 -16.08 -21.14
CA ILE A 512 -26.57 -17.46 -20.66
C ILE A 512 -26.11 -17.54 -19.19
N PHE A 513 -26.83 -18.33 -18.39
CA PHE A 513 -26.51 -18.64 -17.00
C PHE A 513 -26.38 -20.17 -16.88
N ASP A 514 -25.15 -20.69 -16.69
CA ASP A 514 -24.96 -22.14 -16.61
C ASP A 514 -25.36 -22.68 -15.22
N LYS A 515 -26.25 -23.68 -15.23
CA LYS A 515 -26.78 -24.35 -14.04
C LYS A 515 -26.15 -25.72 -13.78
N LYS A 516 -25.20 -26.17 -14.61
CA LYS A 516 -24.74 -27.58 -14.58
C LYS A 516 -23.98 -28.00 -13.33
N ASP A 517 -23.33 -27.08 -12.62
CA ASP A 517 -22.57 -27.42 -11.41
C ASP A 517 -23.43 -27.40 -10.13
N ASN A 518 -24.21 -28.47 -9.94
CA ASN A 518 -25.05 -28.66 -8.76
C ASN A 518 -24.25 -28.93 -7.45
N SER A 519 -22.92 -29.03 -7.50
CA SER A 519 -22.08 -29.26 -6.30
C SER A 519 -22.13 -28.06 -5.34
N ILE A 520 -22.11 -26.84 -5.88
CA ILE A 520 -22.14 -25.60 -5.09
C ILE A 520 -23.57 -25.28 -4.63
N VAL A 521 -24.57 -25.48 -5.48
CA VAL A 521 -25.99 -25.20 -5.15
C VAL A 521 -26.46 -26.03 -3.96
N ASN A 522 -26.10 -27.32 -3.91
CA ASN A 522 -26.46 -28.20 -2.80
C ASN A 522 -25.72 -27.88 -1.49
N LYS A 523 -24.49 -27.33 -1.54
CA LYS A 523 -23.78 -26.90 -0.33
C LYS A 523 -24.18 -25.51 0.15
N ALA A 524 -24.66 -24.64 -0.74
CA ALA A 524 -25.28 -23.36 -0.39
C ALA A 524 -26.63 -23.54 0.35
N LEU A 525 -27.32 -24.67 0.12
CA LEU A 525 -28.57 -25.02 0.81
C LEU A 525 -28.39 -25.58 2.23
N GLN A 526 -27.16 -25.97 2.64
CA GLN A 526 -26.91 -26.56 3.97
C GLN A 526 -26.56 -25.53 5.06
N LEU A 527 -26.32 -24.27 4.71
CA LEU A 527 -26.14 -23.19 5.68
C LEU A 527 -27.50 -22.61 6.09
N LYS A 528 -27.87 -22.77 7.37
CA LYS A 528 -29.12 -22.23 7.93
C LYS A 528 -29.27 -20.73 7.65
N VAL A 529 -30.16 -20.38 6.73
CA VAL A 529 -30.49 -19.00 6.37
C VAL A 529 -31.25 -18.33 7.52
N SER A 530 -30.69 -17.27 8.09
CA SER A 530 -31.45 -16.35 8.96
C SER A 530 -32.42 -15.53 8.09
N THR A 531 -33.69 -15.50 8.48
CA THR A 531 -34.84 -15.20 7.62
C THR A 531 -35.11 -13.72 7.31
N SER A 532 -34.14 -12.82 7.56
CA SER A 532 -34.34 -11.37 7.52
C SER A 532 -33.79 -10.64 6.28
N VAL A 533 -33.16 -11.33 5.31
CA VAL A 533 -32.45 -10.68 4.18
C VAL A 533 -33.04 -11.09 2.82
N LYS A 534 -34.18 -10.50 2.43
CA LYS A 534 -34.91 -10.90 1.21
C LYS A 534 -34.36 -10.36 -0.12
N ASN A 535 -33.51 -9.33 -0.11
CA ASN A 535 -33.22 -8.50 -1.29
C ASN A 535 -31.73 -8.44 -1.72
N THR A 536 -30.84 -9.14 -1.03
CA THR A 536 -29.43 -9.25 -1.43
C THR A 536 -29.32 -10.13 -2.68
N LEU A 537 -28.45 -9.74 -3.63
CA LEU A 537 -28.10 -10.56 -4.79
C LEU A 537 -27.40 -11.84 -4.31
N ARG A 538 -27.34 -12.92 -5.09
CA ARG A 538 -26.45 -14.07 -4.79
C ARG A 538 -25.12 -13.94 -5.55
N PRO A 539 -24.01 -14.54 -5.07
CA PRO A 539 -22.76 -14.60 -5.84
C PRO A 539 -23.03 -15.14 -7.25
N ALA A 540 -22.43 -14.49 -8.26
CA ALA A 540 -22.58 -14.81 -9.68
C ALA A 540 -24.02 -14.84 -10.23
N GLU A 541 -25.05 -14.32 -9.53
CA GLU A 541 -26.44 -14.34 -10.02
C GLU A 541 -26.63 -13.50 -11.29
N TYR A 542 -25.89 -12.39 -11.41
CA TYR A 542 -25.77 -11.57 -12.62
C TYR A 542 -24.28 -11.38 -12.96
N PRO A 543 -23.65 -12.32 -13.70
CA PRO A 543 -22.19 -12.36 -13.88
C PRO A 543 -21.64 -11.26 -14.81
N TRP A 544 -22.52 -10.50 -15.46
CA TRP A 544 -22.17 -9.31 -16.25
C TRP A 544 -22.15 -8.02 -15.44
N LEU A 545 -22.46 -8.05 -14.14
CA LEU A 545 -22.46 -6.86 -13.29
C LEU A 545 -21.03 -6.34 -13.06
N VAL A 546 -20.84 -5.04 -13.30
CA VAL A 546 -19.55 -4.34 -13.13
C VAL A 546 -19.68 -3.28 -12.05
N ARG A 547 -18.69 -3.19 -11.15
CA ARG A 547 -18.50 -2.04 -10.26
C ARG A 547 -17.50 -1.08 -10.90
N ILE A 548 -17.82 0.21 -10.91
CA ILE A 548 -17.00 1.27 -11.47
C ILE A 548 -16.68 2.27 -10.36
N GLU A 549 -15.39 2.57 -10.17
CA GLU A 549 -14.92 3.59 -9.24
C GLU A 549 -14.17 4.66 -10.02
N SER A 550 -14.75 5.87 -10.16
CA SER A 550 -14.16 7.00 -10.88
C SER A 550 -13.71 8.13 -9.93
N ARG A 551 -12.65 8.85 -10.31
CA ARG A 551 -12.06 9.95 -9.53
C ARG A 551 -11.87 11.19 -10.40
N SER A 552 -12.21 12.36 -9.86
CA SER A 552 -12.10 13.65 -10.56
C SER A 552 -10.67 14.08 -10.89
N ASP A 553 -9.70 13.55 -10.14
CA ASP A 553 -8.25 13.74 -10.30
C ASP A 553 -7.51 12.81 -9.31
N ILE A 554 -6.19 12.72 -9.45
CA ILE A 554 -5.32 11.81 -8.67
C ILE A 554 -5.28 12.17 -7.17
N PHE A 555 -5.60 13.43 -6.80
CA PHE A 555 -5.55 13.92 -5.42
C PHE A 555 -6.92 13.95 -4.73
N SER A 556 -7.98 13.71 -5.49
CA SER A 556 -9.36 13.74 -5.04
C SER A 556 -9.64 12.64 -4.01
N ARG A 557 -10.24 13.04 -2.89
CA ARG A 557 -10.68 12.12 -1.82
C ARG A 557 -12.06 11.53 -2.09
N THR A 558 -12.81 12.07 -3.04
CA THR A 558 -14.14 11.58 -3.43
C THR A 558 -14.00 10.59 -4.56
N VAL A 559 -14.36 9.34 -4.29
CA VAL A 559 -14.56 8.30 -5.31
C VAL A 559 -16.04 8.28 -5.64
N THR A 560 -16.38 8.55 -6.90
CA THR A 560 -17.72 8.31 -7.43
C THR A 560 -17.85 6.80 -7.67
N LEU A 561 -18.76 6.16 -6.93
CA LEU A 561 -19.14 4.77 -7.19
C LEU A 561 -20.27 4.77 -8.22
N CYS A 562 -20.15 3.91 -9.23
CA CYS A 562 -21.19 3.60 -10.19
C CYS A 562 -21.19 2.10 -10.49
N ALA A 563 -22.19 1.64 -11.22
CA ALA A 563 -22.28 0.31 -11.78
C ALA A 563 -22.10 0.35 -13.31
N GLY A 564 -21.97 -0.82 -13.91
CA GLY A 564 -21.94 -1.04 -15.35
C GLY A 564 -22.36 -2.46 -15.69
N THR A 565 -22.44 -2.75 -16.99
CA THR A 565 -22.72 -4.11 -17.48
C THR A 565 -21.73 -4.52 -18.56
N LEU A 566 -21.12 -5.68 -18.41
CA LEU A 566 -20.25 -6.27 -19.44
C LEU A 566 -21.13 -6.81 -20.58
N ILE A 567 -20.94 -6.29 -21.79
CA ILE A 567 -21.73 -6.63 -22.99
C ILE A 567 -20.89 -7.31 -24.07
N HIS A 568 -19.56 -7.17 -23.99
CA HIS A 568 -18.55 -7.89 -24.77
C HIS A 568 -17.34 -8.13 -23.85
N PRO A 569 -16.48 -9.15 -24.06
CA PRO A 569 -15.29 -9.34 -23.22
C PRO A 569 -14.35 -8.12 -23.11
N GLN A 570 -14.46 -7.15 -24.02
CA GLN A 570 -13.74 -5.86 -23.96
C GLN A 570 -14.62 -4.61 -23.79
N TRP A 571 -15.95 -4.72 -23.76
CA TRP A 571 -16.84 -3.56 -23.70
C TRP A 571 -17.82 -3.63 -22.53
N ILE A 572 -17.86 -2.54 -21.76
CA ILE A 572 -18.77 -2.31 -20.65
C ILE A 572 -19.67 -1.13 -21.00
N ILE A 573 -20.98 -1.28 -20.83
CA ILE A 573 -21.95 -0.19 -20.89
C ILE A 573 -22.22 0.37 -19.49
N THR A 574 -22.29 1.69 -19.36
CA THR A 574 -22.58 2.41 -18.10
C THR A 574 -23.25 3.76 -18.39
N ALA A 575 -23.59 4.52 -17.36
CA ALA A 575 -24.18 5.85 -17.50
C ALA A 575 -23.12 6.89 -17.91
N ALA A 576 -23.49 7.82 -18.79
CA ALA A 576 -22.59 8.87 -19.24
C ALA A 576 -22.26 9.87 -18.12
N HIS A 577 -23.22 10.18 -17.24
CA HIS A 577 -22.99 11.07 -16.11
C HIS A 577 -21.96 10.54 -15.10
N CYS A 578 -21.79 9.21 -14.99
CA CYS A 578 -20.73 8.60 -14.17
C CYS A 578 -19.31 8.86 -14.71
N MET A 579 -19.20 9.20 -16.00
CA MET A 579 -17.94 9.48 -16.71
C MET A 579 -17.69 10.99 -16.89
N PHE A 580 -18.56 11.86 -16.35
CA PHE A 580 -18.57 13.30 -16.62
C PHE A 580 -18.51 14.13 -15.33
N ASP A 581 -17.46 14.94 -15.19
CA ASP A 581 -17.32 15.89 -14.07
C ASP A 581 -18.22 17.12 -14.33
N THR A 582 -19.38 17.15 -13.67
CA THR A 582 -20.35 18.25 -13.77
C THR A 582 -19.82 19.59 -13.26
N LYS A 583 -18.79 19.60 -12.40
CA LYS A 583 -18.18 20.83 -11.87
C LYS A 583 -17.15 21.43 -12.83
N LYS A 584 -16.43 20.57 -13.55
CA LYS A 584 -15.44 20.97 -14.58
C LYS A 584 -16.04 21.03 -15.99
N ASN A 585 -17.29 20.57 -16.15
CA ASN A 585 -17.99 20.38 -17.42
C ASN A 585 -17.16 19.58 -18.44
N SER A 586 -16.49 18.52 -17.96
CA SER A 586 -15.52 17.74 -18.74
C SER A 586 -15.52 16.26 -18.35
N PRO A 587 -15.19 15.33 -19.26
CA PRO A 587 -15.07 13.91 -18.93
C PRO A 587 -13.94 13.60 -17.93
N TYR A 588 -14.06 12.54 -17.12
CA TYR A 588 -13.03 12.11 -16.17
C TYR A 588 -11.78 11.53 -16.86
N ALA A 589 -10.59 11.76 -16.32
CA ALA A 589 -9.39 11.13 -16.89
C ALA A 589 -9.43 9.59 -16.75
N THR A 590 -9.08 8.85 -17.80
CA THR A 590 -9.13 7.38 -17.84
C THR A 590 -8.32 6.71 -16.73
N ASN A 591 -7.19 7.32 -16.35
CA ASN A 591 -6.34 6.88 -15.24
C ASN A 591 -6.99 6.98 -13.85
N GLY A 592 -8.10 7.70 -13.70
CA GLY A 592 -8.90 7.83 -12.48
C GLY A 592 -10.02 6.81 -12.36
N ILE A 593 -10.21 5.93 -13.35
CA ILE A 593 -11.30 4.93 -13.40
C ILE A 593 -10.73 3.53 -13.13
N THR A 594 -11.36 2.80 -12.21
CA THR A 594 -11.09 1.38 -11.94
C THR A 594 -12.37 0.56 -12.09
N LEU A 595 -12.25 -0.60 -12.72
CA LEU A 595 -13.37 -1.45 -13.13
C LEU A 595 -13.21 -2.82 -12.48
N TYR A 596 -14.27 -3.33 -11.87
CA TYR A 596 -14.25 -4.61 -11.15
C TYR A 596 -15.38 -5.52 -11.66
N MET A 597 -15.02 -6.72 -12.11
CA MET A 597 -15.91 -7.75 -12.65
C MET A 597 -15.76 -9.05 -11.86
N GLY A 598 -16.82 -9.86 -11.72
CA GLY A 598 -16.79 -11.10 -10.94
C GLY A 598 -16.64 -10.91 -9.42
N HIS A 599 -16.54 -9.67 -8.97
CA HIS A 599 -16.58 -9.29 -7.56
C HIS A 599 -18.02 -9.21 -7.07
N TYR A 600 -18.24 -9.63 -5.81
CA TYR A 600 -19.58 -9.69 -5.21
C TYR A 600 -19.66 -9.00 -3.84
N ASP A 601 -18.56 -8.75 -3.12
CA ASP A 601 -18.62 -8.10 -1.82
C ASP A 601 -17.44 -7.13 -1.65
N ARG A 602 -17.72 -5.82 -1.66
CA ARG A 602 -16.76 -4.70 -1.54
C ARG A 602 -15.91 -4.75 -0.27
N SER A 603 -16.30 -5.53 0.74
CA SER A 603 -15.52 -5.76 1.96
C SER A 603 -14.56 -6.97 1.88
N THR A 604 -14.58 -7.71 0.77
CA THR A 604 -13.76 -8.91 0.54
C THR A 604 -12.83 -8.73 -0.66
N ILE A 605 -11.79 -9.55 -0.73
CA ILE A 605 -10.98 -9.72 -1.95
C ILE A 605 -11.41 -11.06 -2.55
N SER A 606 -11.89 -11.07 -3.80
CA SER A 606 -12.30 -12.31 -4.48
C SER A 606 -11.19 -12.79 -5.40
N LEU A 607 -10.90 -14.10 -5.39
CA LEU A 607 -10.01 -14.71 -6.38
C LEU A 607 -10.61 -14.70 -7.79
N ASN A 608 -11.93 -14.49 -7.90
CA ASN A 608 -12.65 -14.35 -9.17
C ASN A 608 -12.89 -12.88 -9.55
N GLU A 609 -12.34 -11.91 -8.80
CA GLU A 609 -12.43 -10.49 -9.15
C GLU A 609 -11.38 -10.15 -10.21
N HIS A 610 -11.88 -9.80 -11.40
CA HIS A 610 -11.06 -9.24 -12.45
C HIS A 610 -11.07 -7.72 -12.32
N VAL A 611 -9.91 -7.14 -11.95
CA VAL A 611 -9.68 -5.70 -11.90
C VAL A 611 -9.10 -5.24 -13.23
N ALA A 612 -9.80 -4.34 -13.91
CA ALA A 612 -9.36 -3.78 -15.19
C ALA A 612 -9.30 -2.25 -15.15
N LYS A 613 -8.56 -1.68 -16.10
CA LYS A 613 -8.54 -0.24 -16.38
C LYS A 613 -9.04 0.00 -17.80
N PRO A 614 -9.71 1.14 -18.06
CA PRO A 614 -10.10 1.50 -19.41
C PRO A 614 -8.87 1.93 -20.23
N ILE A 615 -8.79 1.48 -21.49
CA ILE A 615 -7.88 2.11 -22.46
C ILE A 615 -8.47 3.43 -22.96
N LEU A 616 -9.79 3.44 -23.17
CA LEU A 616 -10.60 4.63 -23.46
C LEU A 616 -12.05 4.39 -23.01
N TYR A 617 -12.84 5.46 -22.99
CA TYR A 617 -14.29 5.36 -22.97
C TYR A 617 -14.89 6.43 -23.88
N LEU A 618 -16.11 6.17 -24.35
CA LEU A 618 -16.84 6.99 -25.30
C LEU A 618 -18.19 7.34 -24.70
N ILE A 619 -18.43 8.63 -24.49
CA ILE A 619 -19.74 9.16 -24.08
C ILE A 619 -20.60 9.34 -25.34
N HIS A 620 -21.87 8.94 -25.29
CA HIS A 620 -22.77 9.11 -26.44
C HIS A 620 -22.82 10.59 -26.89
N PRO A 621 -22.63 10.91 -28.18
CA PRO A 621 -22.40 12.30 -28.64
C PRO A 621 -23.58 13.25 -28.38
N LYS A 622 -24.80 12.68 -28.28
CA LYS A 622 -26.03 13.41 -27.94
C LYS A 622 -26.32 13.46 -26.43
N PHE A 623 -25.42 12.96 -25.57
CA PHE A 623 -25.56 13.05 -24.11
C PHE A 623 -25.73 14.50 -23.66
N ARG A 624 -26.80 14.81 -22.92
CA ARG A 624 -27.05 16.14 -22.38
C ARG A 624 -27.72 16.07 -21.01
N LEU A 625 -27.15 16.78 -20.04
CA LEU A 625 -27.82 17.12 -18.78
C LEU A 625 -28.89 18.17 -19.10
N SER A 626 -30.17 17.79 -18.95
CA SER A 626 -31.30 18.67 -19.28
C SER A 626 -31.70 19.51 -18.07
N ILE A 627 -31.92 20.80 -18.29
CA ILE A 627 -32.54 21.70 -17.29
C ILE A 627 -34.07 21.49 -17.26
N LEU A 628 -34.65 20.95 -18.34
CA LEU A 628 -36.11 20.83 -18.55
C LEU A 628 -36.67 19.43 -18.29
N SER A 629 -35.83 18.43 -18.02
CA SER A 629 -36.22 17.05 -17.72
C SER A 629 -35.31 16.53 -16.61
N PRO A 630 -35.86 15.91 -15.54
CA PRO A 630 -35.06 15.50 -14.39
C PRO A 630 -34.07 14.35 -14.71
N ALA A 631 -34.32 13.56 -15.75
CA ALA A 631 -33.40 12.54 -16.23
C ALA A 631 -32.49 13.05 -17.37
N PRO A 632 -31.17 12.76 -17.35
CA PRO A 632 -30.24 13.08 -18.43
C PRO A 632 -30.59 12.39 -19.76
N ILE A 633 -30.45 13.12 -20.87
CA ILE A 633 -30.77 12.62 -22.20
C ILE A 633 -29.57 11.85 -22.78
N HIS A 634 -29.81 10.67 -23.36
CA HIS A 634 -28.79 9.78 -23.93
C HIS A 634 -27.66 9.46 -22.93
N ASP A 635 -28.04 9.06 -21.72
CA ASP A 635 -27.14 8.81 -20.58
C ASP A 635 -26.43 7.45 -20.68
N ILE A 636 -25.69 7.24 -21.77
CA ILE A 636 -24.96 6.01 -22.06
C ILE A 636 -23.51 6.33 -22.42
N ALA A 637 -22.58 5.60 -21.81
CA ALA A 637 -21.17 5.55 -22.18
C ALA A 637 -20.70 4.11 -22.34
N LEU A 638 -19.77 3.91 -23.28
CA LEU A 638 -19.09 2.65 -23.53
C LEU A 638 -17.64 2.73 -23.07
N ILE A 639 -17.21 1.78 -22.28
CA ILE A 639 -15.84 1.69 -21.78
C ILE A 639 -15.13 0.52 -22.48
N LYS A 640 -14.00 0.81 -23.13
CA LYS A 640 -13.15 -0.20 -23.76
C LYS A 640 -12.04 -0.64 -22.81
N LEU A 641 -11.85 -1.94 -22.70
CA LEU A 641 -10.77 -2.56 -21.92
C LEU A 641 -9.53 -2.81 -22.78
N GLU A 642 -8.34 -2.64 -22.20
CA GLU A 642 -7.05 -2.89 -22.86
C GLU A 642 -6.96 -4.33 -23.41
N LYS A 643 -7.52 -5.30 -22.68
CA LYS A 643 -7.50 -6.73 -23.01
C LYS A 643 -8.87 -7.38 -22.76
N PRO A 644 -9.22 -8.47 -23.47
CA PRO A 644 -10.42 -9.24 -23.17
C PRO A 644 -10.39 -9.80 -21.75
N VAL A 645 -11.50 -9.68 -21.04
CA VAL A 645 -11.70 -10.29 -19.73
C VAL A 645 -11.99 -11.78 -19.92
N PRO A 646 -11.30 -12.69 -19.21
CA PRO A 646 -11.60 -14.12 -19.28
C PRO A 646 -13.01 -14.39 -18.73
N LEU A 647 -13.89 -14.89 -19.60
CA LEU A 647 -15.23 -15.29 -19.19
C LEU A 647 -15.18 -16.52 -18.28
N SER A 648 -16.07 -16.56 -17.30
CA SER A 648 -16.12 -17.58 -16.26
C SER A 648 -17.53 -17.68 -15.67
N HIS A 649 -17.78 -18.62 -14.74
CA HIS A 649 -19.07 -18.73 -14.06
C HIS A 649 -19.50 -17.44 -13.34
N SER A 650 -18.54 -16.60 -12.92
CA SER A 650 -18.77 -15.31 -12.25
C SER A 650 -18.60 -14.09 -13.15
N ILE A 651 -18.07 -14.24 -14.37
CA ILE A 651 -17.87 -13.16 -15.34
C ILE A 651 -18.46 -13.57 -16.69
N GLY A 652 -19.58 -12.98 -17.05
CA GLY A 652 -20.30 -13.25 -18.30
C GLY A 652 -20.67 -11.96 -19.02
N ILE A 653 -21.16 -12.08 -20.25
CA ILE A 653 -21.65 -10.94 -21.03
C ILE A 653 -23.18 -10.99 -21.12
N ALA A 654 -23.85 -9.84 -21.00
CA ALA A 654 -25.29 -9.75 -21.23
C ALA A 654 -25.60 -9.50 -22.72
N CYS A 655 -26.79 -9.88 -23.17
CA CYS A 655 -27.22 -9.56 -24.53
C CYS A 655 -27.71 -8.11 -24.65
N LEU A 656 -27.51 -7.51 -25.82
CA LEU A 656 -28.12 -6.24 -26.21
C LEU A 656 -29.49 -6.48 -26.88
N PRO A 657 -30.47 -5.57 -26.70
CA PRO A 657 -31.74 -5.59 -27.40
C PRO A 657 -31.58 -5.05 -28.84
N GLU A 658 -32.51 -5.39 -29.74
CA GLU A 658 -32.57 -4.75 -31.05
C GLU A 658 -33.42 -3.47 -31.02
N ARG A 659 -33.13 -2.54 -31.95
CA ARG A 659 -33.84 -1.24 -32.07
C ARG A 659 -35.37 -1.33 -32.15
N THR A 660 -35.88 -2.44 -32.65
CA THR A 660 -37.34 -2.64 -32.83
C THR A 660 -38.01 -3.34 -31.64
N ASP A 661 -37.26 -3.76 -30.63
CA ASP A 661 -37.82 -4.35 -29.43
C ASP A 661 -38.59 -3.29 -28.61
N LYS A 662 -39.81 -3.65 -28.20
CA LYS A 662 -40.68 -2.80 -27.39
C LYS A 662 -41.14 -3.56 -26.16
N LEU A 663 -40.99 -2.95 -25.00
CA LEU A 663 -41.42 -3.51 -23.72
C LEU A 663 -42.89 -3.17 -23.47
N ALA A 664 -43.66 -4.17 -23.06
CA ALA A 664 -45.06 -3.98 -22.66
C ALA A 664 -45.16 -3.37 -21.26
N ASP A 665 -46.24 -2.61 -21.00
CA ASP A 665 -46.59 -2.15 -19.66
C ASP A 665 -46.76 -3.36 -18.72
N GLY A 666 -46.16 -3.30 -17.54
CA GLY A 666 -46.11 -4.41 -16.58
C GLY A 666 -45.01 -5.46 -16.80
N THR A 667 -44.19 -5.38 -17.85
CA THR A 667 -43.09 -6.35 -18.09
C THR A 667 -42.16 -6.42 -16.89
N LEU A 668 -41.82 -7.63 -16.42
CA LEU A 668 -40.96 -7.82 -15.25
C LEU A 668 -39.50 -7.55 -15.62
N ALA A 669 -38.85 -6.70 -14.82
CA ALA A 669 -37.45 -6.32 -15.00
C ALA A 669 -36.71 -6.33 -13.66
N PHE A 670 -35.39 -6.45 -13.74
CA PHE A 670 -34.50 -6.48 -12.59
C PHE A 670 -33.36 -5.49 -12.79
N THR A 671 -32.87 -4.90 -11.70
CA THR A 671 -31.59 -4.18 -11.68
C THR A 671 -30.83 -4.56 -10.41
N ALA A 672 -29.50 -4.47 -10.44
CA ALA A 672 -28.66 -4.78 -9.29
C ALA A 672 -27.42 -3.88 -9.26
N GLY A 673 -26.95 -3.55 -8.06
CA GLY A 673 -25.82 -2.66 -7.85
C GLY A 673 -25.41 -2.53 -6.38
N TRP A 674 -24.44 -1.67 -6.13
CA TRP A 674 -23.83 -1.41 -4.82
C TRP A 674 -24.24 -0.04 -4.24
N GLY A 675 -25.32 0.56 -4.74
CA GLY A 675 -25.83 1.83 -4.25
C GLY A 675 -26.17 1.84 -2.76
N HIS A 676 -26.42 3.02 -2.21
CA HIS A 676 -26.67 3.15 -0.78
C HIS A 676 -27.98 2.44 -0.37
N SER A 677 -28.09 2.04 0.89
CA SER A 677 -29.28 1.33 1.42
C SER A 677 -30.42 2.24 1.89
N SER A 678 -30.13 3.52 2.01
CA SER A 678 -30.96 4.65 2.44
C SER A 678 -30.19 5.95 2.13
N PRO A 679 -30.83 7.14 2.08
CA PRO A 679 -30.17 8.38 1.69
C PRO A 679 -28.91 8.73 2.51
N ASP A 680 -28.95 8.53 3.83
CA ASP A 680 -27.85 8.85 4.75
C ASP A 680 -26.83 7.72 4.95
N SER A 681 -27.05 6.56 4.33
CA SER A 681 -26.11 5.43 4.41
C SER A 681 -24.97 5.56 3.39
N THR A 682 -23.95 4.72 3.50
CA THR A 682 -22.94 4.56 2.45
C THR A 682 -23.30 3.40 1.51
N ALA A 683 -22.67 3.39 0.34
CA ALA A 683 -22.76 2.30 -0.63
C ALA A 683 -22.58 0.92 0.02
N VAL A 684 -23.48 -0.01 -0.27
CA VAL A 684 -23.49 -1.33 0.36
C VAL A 684 -22.29 -2.19 -0.06
N ASN A 685 -21.85 -3.08 0.83
CA ASN A 685 -20.74 -3.96 0.51
C ASN A 685 -21.16 -5.10 -0.43
N ILE A 686 -22.31 -5.73 -0.16
CA ILE A 686 -22.89 -6.78 -0.98
C ILE A 686 -24.01 -6.19 -1.85
N PRO A 687 -24.04 -6.42 -3.18
CA PRO A 687 -25.00 -5.79 -4.05
C PRO A 687 -26.41 -6.30 -3.78
N ARG A 688 -27.37 -5.43 -4.01
CA ARG A 688 -28.80 -5.73 -3.83
C ARG A 688 -29.47 -5.77 -5.19
N LYS A 689 -30.61 -6.45 -5.27
CA LYS A 689 -31.44 -6.49 -6.48
C LYS A 689 -32.79 -5.83 -6.24
N ALA A 690 -33.18 -4.95 -7.16
CA ALA A 690 -34.53 -4.40 -7.23
C ALA A 690 -35.34 -5.17 -8.28
N ARG A 691 -36.62 -5.43 -7.96
CA ARG A 691 -37.60 -5.99 -8.89
C ARG A 691 -38.56 -4.88 -9.28
N LEU A 692 -38.64 -4.64 -10.59
CA LEU A 692 -39.36 -3.54 -11.19
C LEU A 692 -40.37 -4.07 -12.21
N LYS A 693 -41.44 -3.32 -12.43
CA LYS A 693 -42.35 -3.48 -13.57
C LYS A 693 -42.18 -2.31 -14.50
N VAL A 694 -41.92 -2.59 -15.78
CA VAL A 694 -41.85 -1.56 -16.83
C VAL A 694 -43.18 -0.80 -16.85
N ALA A 695 -43.11 0.52 -16.71
CA ALA A 695 -44.26 1.41 -16.55
C ALA A 695 -44.11 2.66 -17.44
N PRO A 696 -44.39 2.59 -18.76
CA PRO A 696 -44.13 3.70 -19.68
C PRO A 696 -44.93 4.97 -19.36
N LYS A 697 -46.09 4.82 -18.70
CA LYS A 697 -46.91 5.94 -18.20
C LYS A 697 -46.19 6.74 -17.11
N SER A 698 -45.37 6.09 -16.28
CA SER A 698 -44.61 6.74 -15.22
C SER A 698 -43.70 7.83 -15.79
N CYS A 699 -42.89 7.53 -16.80
CA CYS A 699 -42.01 8.51 -17.45
C CYS A 699 -42.75 9.81 -17.81
N ARG A 700 -43.98 9.71 -18.32
CA ARG A 700 -44.79 10.88 -18.69
C ARG A 700 -45.18 11.73 -17.49
N ASN A 701 -45.53 11.12 -16.36
CA ASN A 701 -45.84 11.82 -15.11
C ASN A 701 -44.62 12.54 -14.51
N LEU A 702 -43.41 12.07 -14.82
CA LEU A 702 -42.14 12.64 -14.34
C LEU A 702 -41.53 13.67 -15.30
N MET A 703 -42.25 14.04 -16.36
CA MET A 703 -41.72 14.86 -17.46
C MET A 703 -40.48 14.25 -18.16
N ILE A 704 -40.29 12.94 -18.03
CA ILE A 704 -39.20 12.17 -18.65
C ILE A 704 -39.65 11.67 -20.03
N ASN A 705 -38.78 11.82 -21.02
CA ASN A 705 -39.09 11.39 -22.39
C ASN A 705 -39.05 9.85 -22.52
N HIS A 706 -40.23 9.23 -22.50
CA HIS A 706 -40.48 7.79 -22.68
C HIS A 706 -40.01 7.18 -24.02
N LYS A 707 -39.49 7.98 -24.97
CA LYS A 707 -38.82 7.48 -26.19
C LYS A 707 -37.30 7.30 -26.00
N LEU A 708 -36.73 8.00 -25.02
CA LEU A 708 -35.30 8.01 -24.70
C LEU A 708 -35.02 7.23 -23.40
N HIS A 709 -36.06 6.98 -22.59
CA HIS A 709 -35.98 6.31 -21.31
C HIS A 709 -37.01 5.20 -21.17
N ILE A 710 -36.66 4.17 -20.42
CA ILE A 710 -37.56 3.16 -19.89
C ILE A 710 -37.78 3.48 -18.42
N CYS A 711 -39.03 3.58 -17.98
CA CYS A 711 -39.36 3.71 -16.56
C CYS A 711 -39.77 2.36 -15.96
N GLY A 712 -39.28 2.07 -14.76
CA GLY A 712 -39.65 0.91 -13.96
C GLY A 712 -40.23 1.32 -12.61
N ARG A 713 -41.45 0.89 -12.32
CA ARG A 713 -42.08 1.05 -11.01
C ARG A 713 -41.64 -0.10 -10.09
N ASN A 714 -41.18 0.20 -8.88
CA ASN A 714 -40.82 -0.83 -7.92
C ASN A 714 -42.05 -1.56 -7.36
N ASP A 715 -41.90 -2.84 -7.02
CA ASP A 715 -43.02 -3.67 -6.52
C ASP A 715 -42.78 -4.33 -5.15
N ARG A 716 -41.58 -4.13 -4.58
CA ARG A 716 -41.15 -4.67 -3.27
C ARG A 716 -40.31 -3.68 -2.45
N GLY A 717 -40.42 -2.38 -2.72
CA GLY A 717 -39.77 -1.35 -1.90
C GLY A 717 -38.26 -1.22 -2.09
N ASN A 718 -37.72 -1.58 -3.25
CA ASN A 718 -36.32 -1.30 -3.61
C ASN A 718 -36.32 -0.34 -4.81
N ASN A 719 -35.72 0.83 -4.67
CA ASN A 719 -35.42 1.73 -5.78
C ASN A 719 -33.93 1.70 -6.12
N ILE A 720 -33.54 2.28 -7.26
CA ILE A 720 -32.15 2.66 -7.49
C ILE A 720 -31.77 3.82 -6.56
N CYS A 721 -30.49 3.91 -6.25
CA CYS A 721 -29.93 4.88 -5.31
C CYS A 721 -28.57 5.36 -5.82
N SER A 722 -28.08 6.49 -5.28
CA SER A 722 -26.69 6.92 -5.41
C SER A 722 -25.73 5.72 -5.29
N GLY A 723 -24.95 5.47 -6.35
CA GLY A 723 -24.06 4.32 -6.51
C GLY A 723 -24.56 3.19 -7.44
N ASP A 724 -25.85 3.14 -7.77
CA ASP A 724 -26.42 2.20 -8.75
C ASP A 724 -26.45 2.75 -10.19
N SER A 725 -26.13 4.04 -10.39
CA SER A 725 -26.04 4.66 -11.72
C SER A 725 -25.17 3.84 -12.66
N GLY A 726 -25.65 3.57 -13.88
CA GLY A 726 -24.99 2.69 -14.84
C GLY A 726 -25.35 1.20 -14.75
N ALA A 727 -26.08 0.75 -13.72
CA ALA A 727 -26.57 -0.63 -13.62
C ALA A 727 -27.55 -0.99 -14.74
N GLY A 728 -27.45 -2.21 -15.26
CA GLY A 728 -28.33 -2.68 -16.33
C GLY A 728 -29.75 -3.02 -15.88
N LEU A 729 -30.76 -2.54 -16.63
CA LEU A 729 -32.14 -3.01 -16.54
C LEU A 729 -32.29 -4.34 -17.30
N MET A 730 -32.14 -5.42 -16.55
CA MET A 730 -32.13 -6.81 -17.01
C MET A 730 -33.55 -7.34 -17.22
N ILE A 731 -33.82 -7.89 -18.40
CA ILE A 731 -35.06 -8.59 -18.73
C ILE A 731 -34.72 -9.97 -19.30
N ARG A 732 -35.50 -10.98 -18.91
CA ARG A 732 -35.32 -12.36 -19.35
C ARG A 732 -36.22 -12.64 -20.56
N ALA A 733 -35.59 -12.92 -21.70
CA ALA A 733 -36.28 -13.26 -22.94
C ALA A 733 -35.77 -14.60 -23.47
N GLY A 734 -36.61 -15.34 -24.18
CA GLY A 734 -36.34 -16.70 -24.63
C GLY A 734 -36.65 -16.88 -26.10
N ILE A 735 -35.68 -17.41 -26.85
CA ILE A 735 -35.87 -17.75 -28.26
C ILE A 735 -36.46 -19.16 -28.32
N LYS A 736 -37.58 -19.34 -29.02
CA LYS A 736 -38.16 -20.67 -29.21
C LYS A 736 -37.37 -21.39 -30.31
N LEU A 737 -36.55 -22.36 -29.90
CA LEU A 737 -35.77 -23.19 -30.83
C LEU A 737 -36.70 -24.20 -31.51
N ASN A 738 -37.37 -25.05 -30.72
CA ASN A 738 -38.26 -26.11 -31.21
C ASN A 738 -39.61 -26.04 -30.46
N ARG A 739 -40.61 -26.86 -30.85
CA ARG A 739 -41.93 -26.94 -30.16
C ARG A 739 -41.82 -27.03 -28.62
N ASN A 740 -40.84 -27.79 -28.12
CA ASN A 740 -40.65 -28.10 -26.70
C ASN A 740 -39.38 -27.48 -26.06
N ARG A 741 -38.61 -26.65 -26.78
CA ARG A 741 -37.35 -26.08 -26.27
C ARG A 741 -37.28 -24.58 -26.55
N THR A 742 -37.23 -23.80 -25.47
CA THR A 742 -36.96 -22.35 -25.49
C THR A 742 -35.63 -22.09 -24.77
N GLN A 743 -34.71 -21.38 -25.41
CA GLN A 743 -33.46 -20.97 -24.79
C GLN A 743 -33.63 -19.57 -24.19
N TRP A 744 -33.58 -19.48 -22.87
CA TRP A 744 -33.69 -18.23 -22.13
C TRP A 744 -32.34 -17.53 -22.00
N LYS A 745 -32.31 -16.23 -22.28
CA LYS A 745 -31.16 -15.32 -22.18
C LYS A 745 -31.56 -14.05 -21.43
N TRP A 746 -30.57 -13.35 -20.89
CA TRP A 746 -30.72 -12.05 -20.23
C TRP A 746 -30.27 -10.91 -21.13
N TYR A 747 -31.13 -9.88 -21.24
CA TYR A 747 -30.95 -8.71 -22.10
C TYR A 747 -30.94 -7.42 -21.27
N ILE A 748 -30.09 -6.46 -21.64
CA ILE A 748 -29.99 -5.15 -20.98
C ILE A 748 -30.76 -4.11 -21.78
N PHE A 749 -32.01 -3.88 -21.39
CA PHE A 749 -32.87 -2.94 -22.10
C PHE A 749 -32.61 -1.47 -21.76
N GLY A 750 -32.02 -1.21 -20.59
CA GLY A 750 -31.75 0.15 -20.13
C GLY A 750 -30.55 0.25 -19.19
N VAL A 751 -30.09 1.46 -18.96
CA VAL A 751 -28.98 1.81 -18.05
C VAL A 751 -29.49 2.74 -16.96
N ALA A 752 -29.26 2.44 -15.68
CA ALA A 752 -29.79 3.21 -14.55
C ALA A 752 -29.30 4.67 -14.59
N SER A 753 -30.24 5.61 -14.60
CA SER A 753 -29.95 7.03 -14.90
C SER A 753 -30.51 8.00 -13.86
N TYR A 754 -31.76 7.82 -13.40
CA TYR A 754 -32.38 8.76 -12.44
C TYR A 754 -33.49 8.14 -11.59
N GLY A 755 -33.62 8.56 -10.32
CA GLY A 755 -34.73 8.21 -9.42
C GLY A 755 -35.21 9.43 -8.62
N LEU A 756 -36.53 9.57 -8.42
CA LEU A 756 -37.14 10.74 -7.78
C LEU A 756 -36.89 10.83 -6.27
N GLU A 757 -37.02 9.67 -5.62
CA GLU A 757 -36.77 9.47 -4.20
C GLU A 757 -35.68 8.40 -4.11
N GLU A 758 -34.45 8.80 -4.42
CA GLU A 758 -33.30 7.90 -4.33
C GLU A 758 -33.28 7.18 -2.98
N CYS A 759 -33.01 5.87 -3.02
CA CYS A 759 -32.86 5.05 -1.82
C CYS A 759 -34.13 4.92 -0.95
N SER A 760 -35.30 5.41 -1.40
CA SER A 760 -36.59 5.22 -0.73
C SER A 760 -37.00 3.74 -0.70
N GLN A 761 -37.44 3.25 0.46
CA GLN A 761 -37.88 1.86 0.65
C GLN A 761 -39.39 1.65 0.42
N ASN A 762 -40.09 2.70 0.01
CA ASN A 762 -41.52 2.68 -0.26
C ASN A 762 -41.84 1.95 -1.57
N VAL A 763 -43.05 1.40 -1.67
CA VAL A 763 -43.55 0.65 -2.84
C VAL A 763 -44.29 1.58 -3.80
N ASN A 764 -44.26 1.27 -5.10
CA ASN A 764 -44.82 2.02 -6.24
C ASN A 764 -44.03 3.25 -6.71
N HIS A 765 -42.76 3.37 -6.33
CA HIS A 765 -41.88 4.46 -6.77
C HIS A 765 -41.27 4.18 -8.15
N ASP A 766 -41.05 5.25 -8.91
CA ASP A 766 -40.64 5.19 -10.30
C ASP A 766 -39.14 5.50 -10.49
N ASN A 767 -38.48 4.66 -11.28
CA ASN A 767 -37.06 4.68 -11.58
C ASN A 767 -36.88 4.82 -13.10
N ALA A 768 -35.96 5.67 -13.56
CA ALA A 768 -35.73 5.93 -14.98
C ALA A 768 -34.37 5.39 -15.45
N PHE A 769 -34.38 4.73 -16.59
CA PHE A 769 -33.23 4.10 -17.23
C PHE A 769 -33.08 4.66 -18.64
N ALA A 770 -31.88 5.03 -19.07
CA ALA A 770 -31.61 5.39 -20.46
C ALA A 770 -31.82 4.15 -21.36
N SER A 771 -32.48 4.33 -22.50
CA SER A 771 -32.95 3.24 -23.35
C SER A 771 -31.84 2.69 -24.27
N VAL A 772 -31.36 1.47 -24.00
CA VAL A 772 -30.32 0.83 -24.82
C VAL A 772 -30.81 0.58 -26.24
N SER A 773 -32.05 0.14 -26.43
CA SER A 773 -32.62 -0.07 -27.77
C SER A 773 -32.83 1.23 -28.57
N THR A 774 -32.82 2.40 -27.92
CA THR A 774 -32.88 3.69 -28.62
C THR A 774 -31.53 4.08 -29.21
N ASP A 775 -30.44 3.77 -28.50
CA ASP A 775 -29.07 4.16 -28.84
C ASP A 775 -28.22 2.99 -29.39
N ILE A 776 -28.86 1.85 -29.66
CA ILE A 776 -28.20 0.61 -30.11
C ILE A 776 -27.38 0.78 -31.40
N ASP A 777 -27.87 1.57 -32.37
CA ASP A 777 -27.13 1.83 -33.62
C ASP A 777 -25.72 2.41 -33.32
N TRP A 778 -25.62 3.30 -32.33
CA TRP A 778 -24.35 3.91 -31.91
C TRP A 778 -23.51 2.94 -31.07
N ILE A 779 -24.15 2.07 -30.29
CA ILE A 779 -23.45 1.05 -29.50
C ILE A 779 -22.76 0.06 -30.43
N ASP A 780 -23.48 -0.45 -31.42
CA ASP A 780 -22.95 -1.39 -32.41
C ASP A 780 -21.87 -0.70 -33.27
N GLU A 781 -22.11 0.52 -33.76
CA GLU A 781 -21.13 1.33 -34.51
C GLU A 781 -19.81 1.52 -33.72
N VAL A 782 -19.89 1.79 -32.42
CA VAL A 782 -18.69 1.95 -31.58
C VAL A 782 -17.95 0.63 -31.35
N ILE A 783 -18.68 -0.48 -31.16
CA ILE A 783 -18.09 -1.80 -30.95
C ILE A 783 -17.41 -2.32 -32.22
N ASP A 784 -17.99 -2.07 -33.39
CA ASP A 784 -17.45 -2.51 -34.69
C ASP A 784 -16.24 -1.65 -35.17
N ASN A 785 -16.21 -0.35 -34.86
CA ASN A 785 -15.16 0.56 -35.33
C ASN A 785 -13.86 0.55 -34.50
N TYR A 786 -13.86 -0.04 -33.30
CA TYR A 786 -12.75 0.04 -32.33
C TYR A 786 -12.25 -1.33 -31.88
#